data_AF-A0A8H5J2I2-F1
#
_entry.id   AF-A0A8H5J2I2-F1
#
_cell.length_a   1.000
_cell.length_b   1.000
_cell.length_c   1.000
_cell.angle_alpha   90.00
_cell.angle_beta   90.00
_cell.angle_gamma   90.00
#
_symmetry.space_group_name_H-M   'P 1'
#
loop_
_entity.id
_entity.type
_entity.pdbx_description
1 polymer ?
#
loop_
_entity_poly.entity_id
_entity_poly.type
_entity_poly.pdbx_seq_one_letter_code
_entity_poly.pdbx_strand_id
1 'polypeptide(L)'
;MSASNAPQPVKLSLPLEYQQTLFQELRAEDELVVIARGLGLMRLVNNLLHSYDAGGNNLIVVVAADERENGWVGEALAEHAAISMSPKARGLTVVNTDFQSVGAREKMYSGGGIFSITSRILVVDLLTGLLNPESITGLVVLHADRVVATSLEAFILRVYRQKNKVGFLKAFSDNPDPFTTGFSPLATMMRNLFLRKASLWPRFHVTVAQSLEGKKKAEVIELEVPMTDSMREIQNAIMECVEVSIHELKKGNSGLEMDDWNLDSALLKNFDIMVRRQLDPNWHRVSWKTKQIVNDLTVLRTMLNSILAYDAVSFLQHLDTIHAAHSPPPGSTRQTQSPWLFLDAAQTIFDTARRRVYSASAKDAAREDNIDSLRPVLEELPKWALLAEVLEEIDRDLHFEPPVRDDSNGTILIMCSNTDTCRQLRDFLQTMHVKPKTEKRSSEDDGDEDKPSAAFMMRRRLRNYLKWKRQFAQVSATLFSENQKALNGATDTRPGFAGSRGGKAPANKRRRVRGGGNAGVSMGRAENGSIMQYIEKPGEVADLMAEVQITEEEAQQKEDVVADPLDNMEEYFKLYDMQDLVVIHAYDGDQDEHVLEETKPRYIIMYEPDAAFIRRVEVYRSSHNDRNVRVYFMYYGGSVEEQKYLSSVRREKDAFTKLIKERASMSLVMTVDPAEDPEEAFLRTVNTRIAGGGRLAATAEPPRVVVDVREFRSSLPSLLHGRSMVIVPCMLTVGDYILSPNICVERKSISDLISSFKDGRLYSQAETMFQYYKSVMLLIEFDQNKSFTLEPFADLSGSLNSVAPTNMSSDLQSKLVLLTLAFPKLRIIWSSSPYQTAEIFESLKTQEEEPDPIAAVRAGLDKDTRAEEQAFNQEPQDMLAIVPGVTPQNIKNLVLKTESIREVANMTVQELAPLVGTTAGRQIHGFFNRNVMEEDD
;
A
#
# COMPACT_ATOMS: atom_id res chain seq x y z
N MET A 1 28.80 34.21 -19.00
CA MET A 1 28.64 35.32 -18.06
C MET A 1 27.48 34.95 -17.14
N SER A 2 27.77 34.80 -15.84
CA SER A 2 26.91 34.17 -14.84
C SER A 2 25.68 35.02 -14.53
N ALA A 3 24.49 34.45 -14.71
CA ALA A 3 23.19 35.03 -14.36
C ALA A 3 22.93 35.03 -12.84
N SER A 4 23.95 35.31 -12.01
CA SER A 4 23.87 35.21 -10.55
C SER A 4 23.45 36.51 -9.86
N ASN A 5 23.17 37.60 -10.60
CA ASN A 5 22.91 38.93 -10.02
C ASN A 5 21.72 39.71 -10.64
N ALA A 6 20.76 39.03 -11.28
CA ALA A 6 19.51 39.69 -11.67
C ALA A 6 18.53 39.74 -10.47
N PRO A 7 17.93 40.91 -10.13
CA PRO A 7 16.92 41.01 -9.08
C PRO A 7 15.71 40.12 -9.41
N GLN A 8 15.20 39.39 -8.41
CA GLN A 8 14.16 38.37 -8.59
C GLN A 8 12.87 38.97 -9.16
N PRO A 9 12.33 38.44 -10.28
CA PRO A 9 11.02 38.83 -10.79
C PRO A 9 9.85 38.08 -10.11
N VAL A 10 10.10 37.40 -8.98
CA VAL A 10 9.15 36.43 -8.38
C VAL A 10 9.01 36.68 -6.88
N LYS A 11 7.77 36.70 -6.39
CA LYS A 11 7.49 36.71 -4.95
C LYS A 11 7.54 35.27 -4.44
N LEU A 12 8.53 34.97 -3.61
CA LEU A 12 8.67 33.66 -2.98
C LEU A 12 7.76 33.56 -1.75
N SER A 13 7.04 32.45 -1.62
CA SER A 13 6.18 32.13 -0.47
C SER A 13 6.95 31.36 0.61
N LEU A 14 8.20 31.77 0.91
CA LEU A 14 9.10 31.12 1.87
C LEU A 14 9.36 32.03 3.09
N PRO A 15 8.52 31.98 4.13
CA PRO A 15 8.58 32.91 5.26
C PRO A 15 9.75 32.61 6.22
N LEU A 16 10.25 31.37 6.29
CA LEU A 16 11.23 30.96 7.29
C LEU A 16 12.68 31.06 6.75
N GLU A 17 13.61 31.44 7.61
CA GLU A 17 15.02 31.67 7.24
C GLU A 17 15.71 30.41 6.69
N TYR A 18 15.46 29.25 7.29
CA TYR A 18 16.02 27.98 6.79
C TYR A 18 15.52 27.65 5.38
N GLN A 19 14.27 27.97 5.07
CA GLN A 19 13.69 27.74 3.74
C GLN A 19 14.34 28.66 2.70
N GLN A 20 14.55 29.93 3.05
CA GLN A 20 15.22 30.90 2.18
C GLN A 20 16.68 30.51 1.92
N THR A 21 17.39 30.08 2.95
CA THR A 21 18.78 29.63 2.86
C THR A 21 18.89 28.42 1.93
N LEU A 22 18.04 27.41 2.15
CA LEU A 22 18.00 26.20 1.31
C LEU A 22 17.59 26.52 -0.14
N PHE A 23 16.63 27.42 -0.35
CA PHE A 23 16.24 27.85 -1.69
C PHE A 23 17.39 28.52 -2.45
N GLN A 24 18.19 29.36 -1.78
CA GLN A 24 19.36 29.99 -2.38
C GLN A 24 20.44 28.96 -2.74
N GLU A 25 20.69 27.99 -1.87
CA GLU A 25 21.60 26.86 -2.11
C GLU A 25 21.16 26.06 -3.34
N LEU A 26 19.87 25.66 -3.38
CA LEU A 26 19.25 24.94 -4.49
C LEU A 26 19.33 25.71 -5.81
N ARG A 27 19.26 27.04 -5.81
CA ARG A 27 19.36 27.81 -7.06
C ARG A 27 20.79 27.84 -7.62
N ALA A 28 21.79 27.77 -6.75
CA ALA A 28 23.19 27.88 -7.10
C ALA A 28 23.83 26.55 -7.52
N GLU A 29 23.50 25.45 -6.84
CA GLU A 29 24.21 24.17 -6.96
C GLU A 29 23.26 22.98 -7.20
N ASP A 30 23.79 21.93 -7.82
CA ASP A 30 23.13 20.64 -8.00
C ASP A 30 23.39 19.75 -6.79
N GLU A 31 22.33 19.41 -6.08
CA GLU A 31 22.43 18.67 -4.82
C GLU A 31 21.24 17.75 -4.56
N LEU A 32 21.49 16.78 -3.68
CA LEU A 32 20.49 15.94 -3.05
C LEU A 32 20.07 16.61 -1.74
N VAL A 33 18.80 16.98 -1.62
CA VAL A 33 18.24 17.52 -0.37
C VAL A 33 17.49 16.42 0.36
N VAL A 34 17.94 16.12 1.58
CA VAL A 34 17.23 15.25 2.51
C VAL A 34 16.75 16.10 3.69
N ILE A 35 15.45 16.33 3.79
CA ILE A 35 14.83 17.16 4.82
C ILE A 35 13.99 16.29 5.76
N ALA A 36 13.91 16.65 7.03
CA ALA A 36 13.02 15.93 7.95
C ALA A 36 11.55 16.10 7.53
N ARG A 37 10.79 15.01 7.56
CA ARG A 37 9.36 15.01 7.23
C ARG A 37 8.59 16.03 8.07
N GLY A 38 7.70 16.78 7.43
CA GLY A 38 6.91 17.85 8.06
C GLY A 38 7.55 19.24 8.07
N LEU A 39 8.76 19.43 7.51
CA LEU A 39 9.41 20.75 7.41
C LEU A 39 9.10 21.52 6.11
N GLY A 40 8.14 21.04 5.29
CA GLY A 40 7.69 21.72 4.08
C GLY A 40 8.56 21.49 2.84
N LEU A 41 8.85 20.22 2.51
CA LEU A 41 9.65 19.87 1.32
C LEU A 41 9.00 20.39 0.02
N MET A 42 7.71 20.09 -0.16
CA MET A 42 7.00 20.41 -1.39
C MET A 42 6.79 21.92 -1.58
N ARG A 43 6.68 22.69 -0.49
CA ARG A 43 6.71 24.16 -0.54
C ARG A 43 8.00 24.70 -1.16
N LEU A 44 9.15 24.08 -0.85
CA LEU A 44 10.44 24.43 -1.48
C LEU A 44 10.47 24.04 -2.95
N VAL A 45 10.01 22.84 -3.30
CA VAL A 45 9.94 22.36 -4.68
C VAL A 45 9.05 23.29 -5.53
N ASN A 46 7.87 23.65 -5.04
CA ASN A 46 6.91 24.51 -5.75
C ASN A 46 7.49 25.91 -6.01
N ASN A 47 8.12 26.52 -5.00
CA ASN A 47 8.80 27.81 -5.16
C ASN A 47 9.99 27.73 -6.12
N LEU A 48 10.75 26.62 -6.09
CA LEU A 48 11.85 26.39 -7.00
C LEU A 48 11.36 26.29 -8.44
N LEU A 49 10.36 25.44 -8.69
CA LEU A 49 9.72 25.26 -10.00
C LEU A 49 9.15 26.58 -10.52
N HIS A 50 8.42 27.33 -9.69
CA HIS A 50 7.88 28.64 -10.05
C HIS A 50 8.98 29.64 -10.46
N SER A 51 10.12 29.63 -9.75
CA SER A 51 11.25 30.51 -10.09
C SER A 51 11.83 30.25 -11.48
N TYR A 52 11.66 29.04 -12.01
CA TYR A 52 12.03 28.69 -13.38
C TYR A 52 10.88 28.94 -14.36
N ASP A 53 9.63 28.63 -13.99
CA ASP A 53 8.47 28.84 -14.86
C ASP A 53 8.28 30.33 -15.19
N ALA A 54 8.40 31.19 -14.19
CA ALA A 54 8.36 32.65 -14.37
C ALA A 54 9.43 33.17 -15.35
N GLY A 55 10.52 32.42 -15.53
CA GLY A 55 11.55 32.70 -16.54
C GLY A 55 11.09 32.46 -17.98
N GLY A 56 10.08 31.60 -18.20
CA GLY A 56 9.37 31.36 -19.47
C GLY A 56 10.11 30.58 -20.55
N ASN A 57 11.44 30.52 -20.51
CA ASN A 57 12.30 29.89 -21.54
C ASN A 57 12.97 28.60 -21.05
N ASN A 58 12.36 27.91 -20.10
CA ASN A 58 12.93 26.71 -19.49
C ASN A 58 12.11 25.47 -19.87
N LEU A 59 12.80 24.35 -20.05
CA LEU A 59 12.21 23.02 -20.18
C LEU A 59 12.65 22.21 -18.96
N ILE A 60 11.75 22.02 -18.01
CA ILE A 60 12.02 21.29 -16.77
C ILE A 60 11.17 20.05 -16.73
N VAL A 61 11.80 18.94 -16.37
CA VAL A 61 11.12 17.67 -16.21
C VAL A 61 11.14 17.27 -14.74
N VAL A 62 9.95 17.06 -14.17
CA VAL A 62 9.73 16.49 -12.85
C VAL A 62 9.55 14.98 -13.01
N VAL A 63 10.33 14.21 -12.26
CA VAL A 63 10.37 12.75 -12.31
C VAL A 63 9.95 12.19 -10.96
N ALA A 64 9.24 11.05 -11.00
CA ALA A 64 8.76 10.30 -9.83
C ALA A 64 7.74 11.05 -8.95
N ALA A 65 7.02 12.02 -9.51
CA ALA A 65 5.88 12.64 -8.83
C ALA A 65 4.63 11.73 -8.91
N ASP A 66 4.00 11.50 -7.77
CA ASP A 66 2.74 10.75 -7.67
C ASP A 66 1.57 11.58 -8.24
N GLU A 67 0.45 10.94 -8.61
CA GLU A 67 -0.71 11.62 -9.21
C GLU A 67 -1.27 12.75 -8.33
N ARG A 68 -1.34 12.52 -7.02
CA ARG A 68 -1.75 13.53 -6.03
C ARG A 68 -0.77 14.71 -5.97
N GLU A 69 0.53 14.43 -6.01
CA GLU A 69 1.57 15.47 -6.02
C GLU A 69 1.52 16.30 -7.30
N ASN A 70 1.20 15.68 -8.44
CA ASN A 70 1.01 16.40 -9.71
C ASN A 70 -0.13 17.41 -9.63
N GLY A 71 -1.27 17.02 -9.05
CA GLY A 71 -2.38 17.94 -8.81
C GLY A 71 -1.93 19.14 -7.96
N TRP A 72 -1.25 18.86 -6.86
CA TRP A 72 -0.78 19.91 -5.95
C TRP A 72 0.26 20.84 -6.56
N VAL A 73 1.30 20.30 -7.21
CA VAL A 73 2.32 21.12 -7.88
C VAL A 73 1.65 21.99 -8.95
N GLY A 74 0.64 21.47 -9.66
CA GLY A 74 -0.16 22.24 -10.61
C GLY A 74 -0.89 23.43 -9.98
N GLU A 75 -1.64 23.18 -8.90
CA GLU A 75 -2.38 24.22 -8.16
C GLU A 75 -1.46 25.27 -7.55
N ALA A 76 -0.38 24.84 -6.87
CA ALA A 76 0.58 25.74 -6.24
C ALA A 76 1.31 26.62 -7.25
N LEU A 77 1.66 26.08 -8.42
CA LEU A 77 2.25 26.88 -9.51
C LEU A 77 1.26 27.91 -10.05
N ALA A 78 -0.02 27.55 -10.20
CA ALA A 78 -1.05 28.50 -10.62
C ALA A 78 -1.24 29.63 -9.60
N GLU A 79 -1.29 29.29 -8.31
CA GLU A 79 -1.38 30.26 -7.21
C GLU A 79 -0.18 31.20 -7.19
N HIS A 80 1.04 30.65 -7.26
CA HIS A 80 2.27 31.45 -7.25
C HIS A 80 2.40 32.34 -8.50
N ALA A 81 1.95 31.86 -9.66
CA ALA A 81 1.87 32.64 -10.89
C ALA A 81 0.90 33.83 -10.75
N ALA A 82 -0.25 33.62 -10.12
CA ALA A 82 -1.21 34.68 -9.83
C ALA A 82 -0.64 35.72 -8.84
N ILE A 83 -0.04 35.26 -7.72
CA ILE A 83 0.55 36.15 -6.70
C ILE A 83 1.72 36.97 -7.26
N SER A 84 2.55 36.34 -8.09
CA SER A 84 3.73 36.97 -8.70
C SER A 84 3.39 37.80 -9.94
N MET A 85 2.16 37.69 -10.47
CA MET A 85 1.74 38.29 -11.75
C MET A 85 2.73 37.96 -12.87
N SER A 86 3.10 36.69 -13.01
CA SER A 86 4.12 36.21 -13.96
C SER A 86 3.48 35.85 -15.31
N PRO A 87 3.48 36.72 -16.34
CA PRO A 87 2.74 36.49 -17.59
C PRO A 87 3.34 35.38 -18.47
N LYS A 88 4.56 34.94 -18.16
CA LYS A 88 5.29 33.91 -18.91
C LYS A 88 5.16 32.51 -18.29
N ALA A 89 4.63 32.43 -17.07
CA ALA A 89 4.41 31.17 -16.38
C ALA A 89 3.34 30.37 -17.13
N ARG A 90 3.62 29.10 -17.41
CA ARG A 90 2.72 28.21 -18.15
C ARG A 90 2.06 27.18 -17.25
N GLY A 91 2.54 27.03 -16.02
CA GLY A 91 2.09 26.01 -15.08
C GLY A 91 2.64 24.62 -15.39
N LEU A 92 2.12 23.62 -14.68
CA LEU A 92 2.49 22.23 -14.85
C LEU A 92 1.70 21.58 -15.99
N THR A 93 2.40 20.87 -16.87
CA THR A 93 1.77 19.96 -17.83
C THR A 93 2.05 18.51 -17.44
N VAL A 94 1.00 17.72 -17.23
CA VAL A 94 1.13 16.30 -16.88
C VAL A 94 1.03 15.44 -18.16
N VAL A 95 1.98 14.51 -18.32
CA VAL A 95 2.07 13.61 -19.48
C VAL A 95 1.84 12.17 -19.02
N ASN A 96 0.62 11.67 -19.27
CA ASN A 96 0.17 10.32 -18.95
C ASN A 96 -0.03 9.47 -20.21
N THR A 97 -0.20 8.16 -20.03
CA THR A 97 -0.36 7.18 -21.13
C THR A 97 -1.66 7.35 -21.92
N ASP A 98 -2.69 7.93 -21.31
CA ASP A 98 -4.06 7.70 -21.76
C ASP A 98 -4.61 8.80 -22.68
N PHE A 99 -3.93 9.95 -22.80
CA PHE A 99 -4.52 11.14 -23.44
C PHE A 99 -3.63 11.89 -24.44
N GLN A 100 -2.42 11.42 -24.77
CA GLN A 100 -1.49 12.19 -25.60
C GLN A 100 -0.82 11.35 -26.69
N SER A 101 -1.09 11.69 -27.95
CA SER A 101 -0.40 11.10 -29.09
C SER A 101 1.07 11.57 -29.15
N VAL A 102 1.92 10.77 -29.79
CA VAL A 102 3.36 11.07 -29.95
C VAL A 102 3.58 12.46 -30.56
N GLY A 103 2.81 12.81 -31.60
CA GLY A 103 2.90 14.13 -32.25
C GLY A 103 2.40 15.29 -31.36
N ALA A 104 1.42 15.04 -30.49
CA ALA A 104 1.01 16.05 -29.51
C ALA A 104 2.15 16.33 -28.51
N ARG A 105 2.81 15.28 -28.01
CA ARG A 105 3.95 15.40 -27.08
C ARG A 105 5.12 16.16 -27.69
N GLU A 106 5.49 15.87 -28.93
CA GLU A 106 6.53 16.61 -29.65
C GLU A 106 6.25 18.12 -29.71
N LYS A 107 5.00 18.48 -30.01
CA LYS A 107 4.56 19.88 -30.04
C LYS A 107 4.58 20.53 -28.65
N MET A 108 4.26 19.77 -27.60
CA MET A 108 4.33 20.26 -26.22
C MET A 108 5.78 20.49 -25.77
N TYR A 109 6.67 19.51 -25.99
CA TYR A 109 8.08 19.62 -25.62
C TYR A 109 8.78 20.78 -26.34
N SER A 110 8.49 20.98 -27.63
CA SER A 110 9.00 22.14 -28.39
C SER A 110 8.45 23.48 -27.89
N GLY A 111 7.28 23.48 -27.25
CA GLY A 111 6.76 24.63 -26.55
C GLY A 111 7.64 25.05 -25.38
N GLY A 112 8.16 24.09 -24.59
CA GLY A 112 8.82 24.36 -23.31
C GLY A 112 7.83 24.61 -22.16
N GLY A 113 8.33 24.59 -20.93
CA GLY A 113 7.53 24.65 -19.70
C GLY A 113 7.98 23.60 -18.68
N ILE A 114 7.14 23.38 -17.66
CA ILE A 114 7.34 22.34 -16.66
C ILE A 114 6.48 21.14 -16.99
N PHE A 115 7.11 19.98 -17.13
CA PHE A 115 6.45 18.72 -17.43
C PHE A 115 6.62 17.74 -16.28
N SER A 116 5.52 17.18 -15.80
CA SER A 116 5.55 15.95 -15.01
C SER A 116 5.30 14.78 -15.94
N ILE A 117 6.28 13.89 -16.04
CA ILE A 117 6.26 12.77 -17.00
C ILE A 117 6.53 11.48 -16.23
N THR A 118 5.68 10.48 -16.44
CA THR A 118 5.93 9.15 -15.85
C THR A 118 7.28 8.60 -16.32
N SER A 119 8.03 7.94 -15.43
CA SER A 119 9.40 7.48 -15.72
C SER A 119 9.48 6.61 -16.98
N ARG A 120 8.47 5.76 -17.21
CA ARG A 120 8.40 4.90 -18.40
C ARG A 120 8.26 5.69 -19.70
N ILE A 121 7.37 6.68 -19.75
CA ILE A 121 7.19 7.53 -20.93
C ILE A 121 8.48 8.31 -21.20
N LEU A 122 9.06 8.90 -20.15
CA LEU A 122 10.25 9.72 -20.27
C LEU A 122 11.44 8.94 -20.83
N VAL A 123 11.70 7.72 -20.35
CA VAL A 123 12.77 6.87 -20.89
C VAL A 123 12.57 6.64 -22.39
N VAL A 124 11.35 6.28 -22.81
CA VAL A 124 11.04 6.02 -24.22
C VAL A 124 11.22 7.28 -25.07
N ASP A 125 10.76 8.43 -24.60
CA ASP A 125 10.88 9.70 -25.31
C ASP A 125 12.34 10.17 -25.46
N LEU A 126 13.17 9.94 -24.43
CA LEU A 126 14.62 10.25 -24.48
C LEU A 126 15.39 9.30 -25.41
N LEU A 127 15.02 8.01 -25.45
CA LEU A 127 15.67 7.00 -26.30
C LEU A 127 15.28 7.15 -27.77
N THR A 128 14.00 7.42 -28.05
CA THR A 128 13.51 7.65 -29.43
C THR A 128 13.93 9.00 -29.99
N GLY A 129 14.39 9.92 -29.14
CA GLY A 129 14.77 11.28 -29.52
C GLY A 129 13.58 12.23 -29.69
N LEU A 130 12.36 11.81 -29.30
CA LEU A 130 11.19 12.68 -29.23
C LEU A 130 11.43 13.88 -28.29
N LEU A 131 12.11 13.61 -27.18
CA LEU A 131 12.62 14.63 -26.27
C LEU A 131 14.15 14.61 -26.31
N ASN A 132 14.76 15.62 -26.95
CA ASN A 132 16.22 15.71 -26.98
C ASN A 132 16.76 16.07 -25.58
N PRO A 133 17.62 15.23 -24.96
CA PRO A 133 18.13 15.52 -23.62
C PRO A 133 18.90 16.84 -23.52
N GLU A 134 19.54 17.30 -24.61
CA GLU A 134 20.27 18.57 -24.65
C GLU A 134 19.35 19.80 -24.52
N SER A 135 18.08 19.67 -24.91
CA SER A 135 17.10 20.76 -24.81
C SER A 135 16.56 20.97 -23.39
N ILE A 136 16.71 19.96 -22.52
CA ILE A 136 16.20 19.98 -21.15
C ILE A 136 17.09 20.92 -20.31
N THR A 137 16.47 21.98 -19.78
CA THR A 137 17.14 22.95 -18.90
C THR A 137 17.53 22.34 -17.56
N GLY A 138 16.68 21.46 -17.02
CA GLY A 138 17.02 20.70 -15.82
C GLY A 138 15.97 19.66 -15.45
N LEU A 139 16.37 18.80 -14.53
CA LEU A 139 15.56 17.67 -14.07
C LEU A 139 15.43 17.72 -12.55
N VAL A 140 14.20 17.56 -12.06
CA VAL A 140 13.84 17.52 -10.65
C VAL A 140 13.34 16.12 -10.31
N VAL A 141 14.04 15.43 -9.41
CA VAL A 141 13.69 14.07 -8.96
C VAL A 141 13.05 14.15 -7.58
N LEU A 142 11.81 13.70 -7.46
CA LEU A 142 11.14 13.49 -6.17
C LEU A 142 11.38 12.06 -5.66
N HIS A 143 11.14 11.81 -4.37
CA HIS A 143 11.31 10.50 -3.73
C HIS A 143 12.66 9.84 -4.01
N ALA A 144 13.75 10.62 -3.88
CA ALA A 144 15.11 10.18 -4.20
C ALA A 144 15.55 8.93 -3.39
N ASP A 145 14.90 8.65 -2.26
CA ASP A 145 15.08 7.45 -1.44
C ASP A 145 14.67 6.15 -2.14
N ARG A 146 13.90 6.22 -3.24
CA ARG A 146 13.50 5.06 -4.06
C ARG A 146 14.48 4.76 -5.20
N VAL A 147 15.46 5.65 -5.45
CA VAL A 147 16.36 5.54 -6.61
C VAL A 147 17.49 4.55 -6.36
N VAL A 148 17.38 3.38 -6.99
CA VAL A 148 18.42 2.33 -7.02
C VAL A 148 19.06 2.22 -8.40
N ALA A 149 20.24 1.60 -8.52
CA ALA A 149 20.99 1.51 -9.79
C ALA A 149 20.20 0.88 -10.95
N THR A 150 19.23 0.01 -10.63
CA THR A 150 18.35 -0.70 -11.57
C THR A 150 17.00 -0.02 -11.79
N SER A 151 16.72 1.09 -11.09
CA SER A 151 15.47 1.85 -11.23
C SER A 151 15.41 2.59 -12.58
N LEU A 152 14.20 2.94 -13.03
CA LEU A 152 14.01 3.70 -14.26
C LEU A 152 14.50 5.14 -14.11
N GLU A 153 14.38 5.69 -12.91
CA GLU A 153 14.85 7.01 -12.53
C GLU A 153 16.37 7.08 -12.71
N ALA A 154 17.11 6.11 -12.17
CA ALA A 154 18.56 6.02 -12.40
C ALA A 154 18.91 5.85 -13.89
N PHE A 155 18.06 5.16 -14.67
CA PHE A 155 18.25 5.02 -16.11
C PHE A 155 18.04 6.35 -16.85
N ILE A 156 16.98 7.09 -16.53
CA ILE A 156 16.71 8.44 -17.06
C ILE A 156 17.89 9.36 -16.79
N LEU A 157 18.37 9.39 -15.55
CA LEU A 157 19.48 10.24 -15.13
C LEU A 157 20.78 9.91 -15.89
N ARG A 158 21.03 8.62 -16.13
CA ARG A 158 22.18 8.16 -16.93
C ARG A 158 22.08 8.65 -18.39
N VAL A 159 20.94 8.44 -19.05
CA VAL A 159 20.71 8.89 -20.44
C VAL A 159 20.80 10.42 -20.54
N TYR A 160 20.20 11.12 -19.58
CA TYR A 160 20.24 12.57 -19.49
C TYR A 160 21.68 13.08 -19.34
N ARG A 161 22.45 12.55 -18.38
CA ARG A 161 23.83 12.99 -18.11
C ARG A 161 24.84 12.54 -19.15
N GLN A 162 24.55 11.54 -19.98
CA GLN A 162 25.39 11.17 -21.12
C GLN A 162 25.36 12.25 -22.21
N LYS A 163 24.18 12.80 -22.52
CA LYS A 163 23.98 13.79 -23.59
C LYS A 163 23.98 15.24 -23.10
N ASN A 164 23.54 15.52 -21.87
CA ASN A 164 23.43 16.86 -21.31
C ASN A 164 24.32 17.06 -20.07
N LYS A 165 25.34 17.92 -20.23
CA LYS A 165 26.28 18.33 -19.17
C LYS A 165 26.01 19.73 -18.62
N VAL A 166 25.10 20.49 -19.23
CA VAL A 166 24.85 21.91 -18.91
C VAL A 166 23.63 22.07 -18.01
N GLY A 167 22.58 21.29 -18.24
CA GLY A 167 21.34 21.40 -17.48
C GLY A 167 21.51 20.93 -16.03
N PHE A 168 20.69 21.48 -15.14
CA PHE A 168 20.78 21.22 -13.70
C PHE A 168 20.09 19.91 -13.32
N LEU A 169 20.49 19.32 -12.20
CA LEU A 169 19.85 18.15 -11.60
C LEU A 169 19.69 18.36 -10.10
N LYS A 170 18.46 18.19 -9.61
CA LYS A 170 18.13 18.36 -8.19
C LYS A 170 17.27 17.20 -7.74
N ALA A 171 17.62 16.61 -6.61
CA ALA A 171 16.92 15.46 -6.06
C ALA A 171 16.45 15.75 -4.64
N PHE A 172 15.24 15.29 -4.33
CA PHE A 172 14.55 15.60 -3.07
C PHE A 172 14.05 14.32 -2.40
N SER A 173 14.19 14.24 -1.08
CA SER A 173 13.55 13.22 -0.25
C SER A 173 13.27 13.76 1.16
N ASP A 174 12.16 13.32 1.75
CA ASP A 174 11.79 13.58 3.14
C ASP A 174 11.97 12.33 4.04
N ASN A 175 12.49 11.23 3.46
CA ASN A 175 12.64 9.94 4.11
C ASN A 175 14.12 9.54 4.23
N PRO A 176 14.76 9.74 5.40
CA PRO A 176 16.18 9.46 5.58
C PRO A 176 16.50 7.96 5.72
N ASP A 177 15.51 7.11 6.02
CA ASP A 177 15.75 5.71 6.37
C ASP A 177 16.49 4.90 5.29
N PRO A 178 16.07 4.92 4.00
CA PRO A 178 16.70 4.11 2.95
C PRO A 178 18.16 4.49 2.69
N PHE A 179 18.54 5.74 2.97
CA PHE A 179 19.91 6.22 2.85
C PHE A 179 20.84 5.69 3.95
N THR A 180 20.37 4.85 4.87
CA THR A 180 21.20 4.31 5.98
C THR A 180 21.36 2.80 5.95
N THR A 181 20.70 2.12 5.01
CA THR A 181 20.73 0.66 4.89
C THR A 181 21.72 0.21 3.83
N GLY A 182 22.67 -0.66 4.20
CA GLY A 182 23.66 -1.23 3.29
C GLY A 182 25.07 -0.64 3.48
N PHE A 183 25.96 -0.91 2.52
CA PHE A 183 27.35 -0.46 2.57
C PHE A 183 27.50 0.89 1.85
N SER A 184 27.95 1.93 2.58
CA SER A 184 28.08 3.31 2.07
C SER A 184 26.85 3.78 1.24
N PRO A 185 25.65 3.72 1.83
CA PRO A 185 24.38 3.93 1.13
C PRO A 185 24.25 5.34 0.52
N LEU A 186 24.63 6.39 1.25
CA LEU A 186 24.52 7.76 0.76
C LEU A 186 25.43 7.97 -0.45
N ALA A 187 26.68 7.50 -0.40
CA ALA A 187 27.60 7.59 -1.52
C ALA A 187 27.07 6.82 -2.76
N THR A 188 26.52 5.63 -2.55
CA THR A 188 25.96 4.81 -3.63
C THR A 188 24.75 5.49 -4.29
N MET A 189 23.84 6.07 -3.49
CA MET A 189 22.69 6.80 -4.01
C MET A 189 23.10 8.08 -4.73
N MET A 190 24.05 8.85 -4.19
CA MET A 190 24.58 10.03 -4.88
C MET A 190 25.20 9.70 -6.24
N ARG A 191 25.90 8.55 -6.35
CA ARG A 191 26.43 8.05 -7.63
C ARG A 191 25.33 7.73 -8.62
N ASN A 192 24.27 7.03 -8.18
CA ASN A 192 23.12 6.72 -9.04
C ASN A 192 22.37 7.98 -9.49
N LEU A 193 22.34 9.00 -8.63
CA LEU A 193 21.73 10.30 -8.90
C LEU A 193 22.64 11.24 -9.69
N PHE A 194 23.91 10.91 -9.94
CA PHE A 194 24.89 11.81 -10.57
C PHE A 194 25.05 13.17 -9.85
N LEU A 195 24.93 13.16 -8.52
CA LEU A 195 25.05 14.35 -7.67
C LEU A 195 26.33 14.32 -6.83
N ARG A 196 26.96 15.48 -6.65
CA ARG A 196 28.21 15.62 -5.88
C ARG A 196 28.00 16.11 -4.46
N LYS A 197 26.87 16.74 -4.18
CA LYS A 197 26.58 17.36 -2.89
C LYS A 197 25.29 16.81 -2.29
N ALA A 198 25.29 16.61 -0.98
CA ALA A 198 24.12 16.24 -0.20
C ALA A 198 23.88 17.27 0.92
N SER A 199 22.76 17.97 0.85
CA SER A 199 22.30 18.93 1.85
C SER A 199 21.31 18.24 2.79
N LEU A 200 21.65 18.20 4.09
CA LEU A 200 20.93 17.43 5.11
C LEU A 200 20.29 18.40 6.10
N TRP A 201 18.96 18.36 6.21
CA TRP A 201 18.15 19.30 7.00
C TRP A 201 17.28 18.57 8.04
N PRO A 202 17.87 17.98 9.10
CA PRO A 202 17.11 17.41 10.20
C PRO A 202 16.39 18.48 11.03
N ARG A 203 15.36 18.09 11.79
CA ARG A 203 14.65 18.99 12.73
C ARG A 203 15.57 19.63 13.78
N PHE A 204 16.66 18.95 14.16
CA PHE A 204 17.67 19.45 15.11
C PHE A 204 18.79 20.29 14.46
N HIS A 205 18.69 20.60 13.15
CA HIS A 205 19.62 21.51 12.50
C HIS A 205 19.51 22.91 13.12
N VAL A 206 20.64 23.58 13.35
CA VAL A 206 20.70 24.85 14.10
C VAL A 206 19.77 25.91 13.52
N THR A 207 19.84 26.15 12.21
CA THR A 207 18.98 27.15 11.53
C THR A 207 17.50 26.78 11.56
N VAL A 208 17.18 25.49 11.51
CA VAL A 208 15.79 25.00 11.56
C VAL A 208 15.23 25.20 12.98
N ALA A 209 15.99 24.78 13.99
CA ALA A 209 15.63 24.97 15.38
C ALA A 209 15.43 26.46 15.71
N GLN A 210 16.34 27.34 15.30
CA GLN A 210 16.20 28.79 15.50
C GLN A 210 14.97 29.38 14.80
N SER A 211 14.69 28.94 13.57
CA SER A 211 13.52 29.41 12.82
C SER A 211 12.18 28.98 13.45
N LEU A 212 12.13 27.77 14.02
CA LEU A 212 10.91 27.19 14.62
C LEU A 212 10.73 27.55 16.11
N GLU A 213 11.82 27.81 16.83
CA GLU A 213 11.76 28.22 18.23
C GLU A 213 11.26 29.66 18.40
N GLY A 214 11.39 30.50 17.35
CA GLY A 214 10.70 31.78 17.20
C GLY A 214 10.76 32.73 18.41
N LYS A 215 9.89 33.75 18.43
CA LYS A 215 9.72 34.66 19.58
C LYS A 215 8.71 34.14 20.63
N LYS A 216 7.82 33.23 20.24
CA LYS A 216 6.81 32.60 21.10
C LYS A 216 7.02 31.09 21.02
N LYS A 217 7.16 30.36 22.14
CA LYS A 217 7.11 28.88 22.18
C LYS A 217 5.68 28.40 22.11
N ALA A 218 5.42 27.26 21.48
CA ALA A 218 4.07 26.74 21.32
C ALA A 218 3.55 26.31 22.69
N GLU A 219 2.32 26.71 23.02
CA GLU A 219 1.62 26.14 24.15
C GLU A 219 1.08 24.78 23.70
N VAL A 220 1.93 23.76 23.86
CA VAL A 220 1.58 22.36 23.63
C VAL A 220 1.17 21.80 24.98
N ILE A 221 -0.06 21.32 25.06
CA ILE A 221 -0.59 20.67 26.24
C ILE A 221 -0.58 19.18 25.99
N GLU A 222 0.35 18.50 26.64
CA GLU A 222 0.46 17.04 26.59
C GLU A 222 -0.53 16.43 27.58
N LEU A 223 -1.42 15.60 27.06
CA LEU A 223 -2.47 14.91 27.81
C LEU A 223 -2.24 13.41 27.75
N GLU A 224 -1.71 12.87 28.85
CA GLU A 224 -1.51 11.44 29.03
C GLU A 224 -2.82 10.76 29.44
N VAL A 225 -3.28 9.80 28.64
CA VAL A 225 -4.49 9.03 28.91
C VAL A 225 -4.11 7.62 29.38
N PRO A 226 -4.54 7.17 30.57
CA PRO A 226 -4.32 5.79 30.99
C PRO A 226 -5.24 4.83 30.22
N MET A 227 -4.70 3.69 29.79
CA MET A 227 -5.51 2.58 29.27
C MET A 227 -6.33 1.93 30.41
N THR A 228 -7.49 1.36 30.06
CA THR A 228 -8.26 0.50 30.98
C THR A 228 -7.48 -0.78 31.27
N ASP A 229 -7.76 -1.42 32.42
CA ASP A 229 -7.09 -2.67 32.78
C ASP A 229 -7.34 -3.79 31.76
N SER A 230 -8.56 -3.85 31.20
CA SER A 230 -8.91 -4.80 30.14
C SER A 230 -8.17 -4.52 28.83
N MET A 231 -7.96 -3.26 28.45
CA MET A 231 -7.12 -2.92 27.29
C MET A 231 -5.67 -3.33 27.52
N ARG A 232 -5.12 -3.08 28.70
CA ARG A 232 -3.75 -3.46 29.07
C ARG A 232 -3.56 -4.98 29.05
N GLU A 233 -4.52 -5.73 29.57
CA GLU A 233 -4.50 -7.21 29.56
C GLU A 233 -4.46 -7.76 28.13
N ILE A 234 -5.31 -7.23 27.23
CA ILE A 234 -5.31 -7.64 25.82
C ILE A 234 -4.02 -7.23 25.11
N GLN A 235 -3.52 -6.00 25.34
CA GLN A 235 -2.26 -5.54 24.74
C GLN A 235 -1.11 -6.49 25.12
N ASN A 236 -0.97 -6.83 26.41
CA ASN A 236 0.07 -7.73 26.88
C ASN A 236 -0.07 -9.13 26.28
N ALA A 237 -1.29 -9.66 26.17
CA ALA A 237 -1.54 -10.95 25.57
C ALA A 237 -1.19 -10.98 24.06
N ILE A 238 -1.50 -9.90 23.32
CA ILE A 238 -1.10 -9.82 21.90
C ILE A 238 0.42 -9.72 21.77
N MET A 239 1.09 -8.96 22.64
CA MET A 239 2.55 -8.84 22.64
C MET A 239 3.23 -10.19 22.92
N GLU A 240 2.69 -11.00 23.83
CA GLU A 240 3.14 -12.38 24.07
C GLU A 240 2.99 -13.25 22.82
N CYS A 241 1.84 -13.17 22.11
CA CYS A 241 1.64 -13.88 20.84
C CYS A 241 2.65 -13.46 19.76
N VAL A 242 2.97 -12.16 19.67
CA VAL A 242 3.97 -11.63 18.74
C VAL A 242 5.37 -12.16 19.09
N GLU A 243 5.75 -12.14 20.36
CA GLU A 243 7.07 -12.62 20.82
C GLU A 243 7.27 -14.11 20.51
N VAL A 244 6.27 -14.95 20.82
CA VAL A 244 6.31 -16.39 20.52
C VAL A 244 6.38 -16.63 19.01
N SER A 245 5.62 -15.86 18.23
CA SER A 245 5.61 -15.97 16.76
C SER A 245 6.96 -15.57 16.15
N ILE A 246 7.62 -14.51 16.66
CA ILE A 246 8.97 -14.13 16.25
C ILE A 246 9.99 -15.20 16.65
N HIS A 247 9.86 -15.79 17.83
CA HIS A 247 10.75 -16.88 18.25
C HIS A 247 10.62 -18.12 17.36
N GLU A 248 9.38 -18.52 17.00
CA GLU A 248 9.15 -19.59 16.04
C GLU A 248 9.71 -19.24 14.64
N LEU A 249 9.54 -18.00 14.20
CA LEU A 249 10.06 -17.49 12.93
C LEU A 249 11.59 -17.55 12.89
N LYS A 250 12.28 -17.16 13.97
CA LYS A 250 13.74 -17.25 14.11
C LYS A 250 14.21 -18.69 14.06
N LYS A 251 13.56 -19.57 14.83
CA LYS A 251 13.88 -21.01 14.89
C LYS A 251 13.71 -21.69 13.52
N GLY A 252 12.71 -21.28 12.74
CA GLY A 252 12.42 -21.85 11.43
C GLY A 252 13.41 -21.46 10.32
N ASN A 253 14.26 -20.45 10.52
CA ASN A 253 15.10 -19.89 9.46
C ASN A 253 16.57 -19.67 9.90
N SER A 254 17.23 -20.65 10.53
CA SER A 254 18.62 -20.54 10.96
C SER A 254 19.58 -20.30 9.77
N GLY A 255 19.98 -19.05 9.55
CA GLY A 255 20.84 -18.66 8.42
C GLY A 255 20.68 -17.20 7.96
N LEU A 256 19.66 -16.48 8.43
CA LEU A 256 19.49 -15.04 8.21
C LEU A 256 20.05 -14.24 9.40
N GLU A 257 20.54 -13.03 9.14
CA GLU A 257 20.85 -12.05 10.20
C GLU A 257 19.52 -11.58 10.82
N MET A 258 19.26 -12.02 12.06
CA MET A 258 17.97 -11.85 12.76
C MET A 258 18.04 -10.90 13.95
N ASP A 259 19.13 -10.14 14.08
CA ASP A 259 19.34 -9.21 15.20
C ASP A 259 18.28 -8.10 15.20
N ASP A 260 17.81 -7.73 14.00
CA ASP A 260 16.75 -6.76 13.79
C ASP A 260 15.35 -7.30 14.08
N TRP A 261 15.16 -8.60 14.33
CA TRP A 261 13.84 -9.17 14.66
C TRP A 261 13.63 -9.20 16.17
N ASN A 262 13.35 -8.05 16.76
CA ASN A 262 13.07 -7.91 18.19
C ASN A 262 11.68 -7.31 18.43
N LEU A 263 11.24 -7.27 19.69
CA LEU A 263 9.92 -6.76 20.06
C LEU A 263 9.74 -5.30 19.61
N ASP A 264 10.76 -4.45 19.81
CA ASP A 264 10.74 -3.04 19.42
C ASP A 264 10.57 -2.87 17.90
N SER A 265 11.26 -3.69 17.12
CA SER A 265 11.17 -3.70 15.67
C SER A 265 9.79 -4.15 15.19
N ALA A 266 9.15 -5.08 15.91
CA ALA A 266 7.83 -5.59 15.58
C ALA A 266 6.74 -4.53 15.72
N LEU A 267 6.96 -3.50 16.54
CA LEU A 267 6.01 -2.39 16.69
C LEU A 267 6.11 -1.37 15.55
N LEU A 268 7.21 -1.37 14.79
CA LEU A 268 7.42 -0.44 13.68
C LEU A 268 6.47 -0.75 12.53
N LYS A 269 5.86 0.28 11.91
CA LYS A 269 4.91 0.11 10.80
C LYS A 269 5.46 -0.77 9.66
N ASN A 270 6.75 -0.67 9.35
CA ASN A 270 7.42 -1.36 8.24
C ASN A 270 8.00 -2.75 8.57
N PHE A 271 7.70 -3.32 9.74
CA PHE A 271 8.24 -4.64 10.12
C PHE A 271 7.88 -5.76 9.13
N ASP A 272 6.62 -5.85 8.68
CA ASP A 272 6.23 -6.89 7.72
C ASP A 272 7.00 -6.78 6.41
N ILE A 273 7.24 -5.55 5.94
CA ILE A 273 8.02 -5.28 4.74
C ILE A 273 9.48 -5.70 4.98
N MET A 274 10.03 -5.43 6.16
CA MET A 274 11.40 -5.84 6.51
C MET A 274 11.55 -7.37 6.54
N VAL A 275 10.63 -8.06 7.21
CA VAL A 275 10.60 -9.53 7.29
C VAL A 275 10.40 -10.14 5.91
N ARG A 276 9.42 -9.64 5.14
CA ARG A 276 9.18 -10.08 3.76
C ARG A 276 10.39 -9.82 2.87
N ARG A 277 11.02 -8.66 2.94
CA ARG A 277 12.21 -8.32 2.13
C ARG A 277 13.39 -9.25 2.43
N GLN A 278 13.60 -9.63 3.69
CA GLN A 278 14.66 -10.57 4.07
C GLN A 278 14.33 -12.02 3.68
N LEU A 279 13.05 -12.41 3.71
CA LEU A 279 12.60 -13.74 3.33
C LEU A 279 12.33 -13.90 1.82
N ASP A 280 12.08 -12.83 1.07
CA ASP A 280 11.78 -12.84 -0.37
C ASP A 280 12.82 -13.61 -1.21
N PRO A 281 14.14 -13.43 -0.99
CA PRO A 281 15.21 -14.27 -1.55
C PRO A 281 14.92 -15.78 -1.57
N ASN A 282 14.40 -16.28 -0.46
CA ASN A 282 14.20 -17.69 -0.20
C ASN A 282 12.72 -18.04 0.00
N TRP A 283 11.77 -17.16 -0.37
CA TRP A 283 10.36 -17.32 -0.01
C TRP A 283 9.75 -18.62 -0.54
N HIS A 284 10.23 -19.10 -1.68
CA HIS A 284 9.83 -20.38 -2.25
C HIS A 284 10.35 -21.59 -1.45
N ARG A 285 11.48 -21.46 -0.73
CA ARG A 285 12.06 -22.47 0.16
C ARG A 285 11.47 -22.45 1.57
N VAL A 286 10.89 -21.32 1.95
CA VAL A 286 10.30 -21.11 3.26
C VAL A 286 9.06 -22.01 3.43
N SER A 287 9.00 -22.73 4.55
CA SER A 287 7.91 -23.65 4.85
C SER A 287 6.55 -22.94 4.85
N TRP A 288 5.46 -23.66 4.54
CA TRP A 288 4.11 -23.12 4.64
C TRP A 288 3.83 -22.55 6.04
N LYS A 289 4.28 -23.23 7.11
CA LYS A 289 4.15 -22.77 8.49
C LYS A 289 4.79 -21.39 8.70
N THR A 290 5.98 -21.18 8.15
CA THR A 290 6.69 -19.91 8.25
C THR A 290 5.96 -18.80 7.48
N LYS A 291 5.43 -19.09 6.29
CA LYS A 291 4.61 -18.13 5.54
C LYS A 291 3.35 -17.74 6.31
N GLN A 292 2.71 -18.72 6.96
CA GLN A 292 1.57 -18.48 7.82
C GLN A 292 1.94 -17.57 9.00
N ILE A 293 3.06 -17.84 9.70
CA ILE A 293 3.53 -17.00 10.81
C ILE A 293 3.77 -15.54 10.38
N VAL A 294 4.32 -15.31 9.18
CA VAL A 294 4.53 -13.94 8.66
C VAL A 294 3.19 -13.22 8.43
N ASN A 295 2.18 -13.93 7.93
CA ASN A 295 0.82 -13.38 7.81
C ASN A 295 0.19 -13.15 9.18
N ASP A 296 0.34 -14.09 10.11
CA ASP A 296 -0.16 -13.98 11.49
C ASP A 296 0.45 -12.78 12.22
N LEU A 297 1.75 -12.50 12.03
CA LEU A 297 2.41 -11.31 12.57
C LEU A 297 1.79 -10.01 12.04
N THR A 298 1.41 -9.98 10.76
CA THR A 298 0.70 -8.83 10.17
C THR A 298 -0.66 -8.63 10.86
N VAL A 299 -1.38 -9.73 11.12
CA VAL A 299 -2.69 -9.72 11.79
C VAL A 299 -2.57 -9.27 13.25
N LEU A 300 -1.66 -9.87 14.03
CA LEU A 300 -1.43 -9.51 15.45
C LEU A 300 -1.02 -8.04 15.61
N ARG A 301 -0.16 -7.52 14.72
CA ARG A 301 0.22 -6.11 14.72
C ARG A 301 -0.95 -5.19 14.35
N THR A 302 -1.83 -5.64 13.46
CA THR A 302 -3.07 -4.93 13.15
C THR A 302 -3.96 -4.87 14.40
N MET A 303 -4.13 -5.99 15.12
CA MET A 303 -4.91 -6.02 16.38
C MET A 303 -4.38 -5.05 17.44
N LEU A 304 -3.05 -4.89 17.58
CA LEU A 304 -2.45 -3.92 18.50
C LEU A 304 -2.83 -2.46 18.19
N ASN A 305 -3.06 -2.12 16.92
CA ASN A 305 -3.58 -0.79 16.58
C ASN A 305 -5.11 -0.76 16.73
N SER A 306 -5.82 -1.81 16.34
CA SER A 306 -7.28 -1.91 16.42
C SER A 306 -7.82 -1.76 17.85
N ILE A 307 -7.10 -2.23 18.88
CA ILE A 307 -7.55 -2.09 20.27
C ILE A 307 -7.58 -0.62 20.76
N LEU A 308 -6.68 0.22 20.23
CA LEU A 308 -6.59 1.63 20.58
C LEU A 308 -7.51 2.49 19.73
N ALA A 309 -7.77 2.07 18.49
CA ALA A 309 -8.53 2.83 17.50
C ALA A 309 -10.03 2.49 17.47
N TYR A 310 -10.42 1.22 17.69
CA TYR A 310 -11.83 0.80 17.61
C TYR A 310 -12.52 0.81 18.97
N ASP A 311 -13.83 1.03 18.96
CA ASP A 311 -14.66 0.82 20.14
C ASP A 311 -14.74 -0.65 20.51
N ALA A 312 -15.13 -0.95 21.76
CA ALA A 312 -15.16 -2.33 22.26
C ALA A 312 -16.02 -3.27 21.41
N VAL A 313 -17.14 -2.79 20.84
CA VAL A 313 -18.06 -3.62 20.02
C VAL A 313 -17.44 -3.89 18.64
N SER A 314 -16.97 -2.86 17.95
CA SER A 314 -16.31 -3.00 16.65
C SER A 314 -15.01 -3.81 16.75
N PHE A 315 -14.27 -3.68 17.85
CA PHE A 315 -13.09 -4.52 18.11
C PHE A 315 -13.47 -5.99 18.27
N LEU A 316 -14.55 -6.31 19.00
CA LEU A 316 -15.04 -7.69 19.13
C LEU A 316 -15.50 -8.27 17.79
N GLN A 317 -16.24 -7.48 16.99
CA GLN A 317 -16.64 -7.88 15.63
C GLN A 317 -15.44 -8.19 14.74
N HIS A 318 -14.40 -7.35 14.81
CA HIS A 318 -13.16 -7.55 14.08
C HIS A 318 -12.45 -8.84 14.52
N LEU A 319 -12.38 -9.12 15.82
CA LEU A 319 -11.80 -10.36 16.35
C LEU A 319 -12.56 -11.61 15.90
N ASP A 320 -13.90 -11.59 15.93
CA ASP A 320 -14.73 -12.71 15.45
C ASP A 320 -14.53 -12.96 13.95
N THR A 321 -14.36 -11.89 13.16
CA THR A 321 -14.04 -11.99 11.73
C THR A 321 -12.67 -12.62 11.50
N ILE A 322 -11.66 -12.21 12.30
CA ILE A 322 -10.31 -12.78 12.22
C ILE A 322 -10.31 -14.26 12.64
N HIS A 323 -11.04 -14.61 13.70
CA HIS A 323 -11.18 -15.98 14.16
C HIS A 323 -11.79 -16.87 13.06
N ALA A 324 -12.84 -16.39 12.38
CA ALA A 324 -13.46 -17.12 11.28
C ALA A 324 -12.51 -17.27 10.07
N ALA A 325 -11.74 -16.24 9.72
CA ALA A 325 -10.81 -16.27 8.59
C ALA A 325 -9.59 -17.18 8.82
N HIS A 326 -9.15 -17.31 10.08
CA HIS A 326 -7.98 -18.11 10.46
C HIS A 326 -8.34 -19.49 11.00
N SER A 327 -9.63 -19.77 11.19
CA SER A 327 -10.16 -21.09 11.46
C SER A 327 -10.25 -21.87 10.15
N PRO A 328 -9.75 -23.11 10.08
CA PRO A 328 -9.76 -23.85 8.83
C PRO A 328 -11.16 -24.42 8.57
N PRO A 329 -11.47 -24.75 7.30
CA PRO A 329 -12.70 -25.43 6.94
C PRO A 329 -12.85 -26.78 7.69
N PRO A 330 -14.09 -27.20 8.01
CA PRO A 330 -14.36 -28.51 8.61
C PRO A 330 -13.72 -29.64 7.80
N GLY A 331 -12.88 -30.46 8.44
CA GLY A 331 -12.15 -31.58 7.79
C GLY A 331 -10.69 -31.30 7.41
N SER A 332 -10.19 -30.08 7.61
CA SER A 332 -8.77 -29.75 7.41
C SER A 332 -7.87 -30.23 8.56
N THR A 333 -6.61 -30.54 8.26
CA THR A 333 -5.64 -31.01 9.26
C THR A 333 -5.10 -29.87 10.13
N ARG A 334 -4.62 -30.18 11.34
CA ARG A 334 -4.00 -29.19 12.27
C ARG A 334 -2.85 -28.38 11.66
N GLN A 335 -2.27 -28.84 10.55
CA GLN A 335 -1.13 -28.18 9.91
C GLN A 335 -1.51 -26.92 9.14
N THR A 336 -2.80 -26.66 8.90
CA THR A 336 -3.28 -25.46 8.18
C THR A 336 -3.76 -24.34 9.11
N GLN A 337 -3.62 -24.49 10.42
CA GLN A 337 -4.09 -23.51 11.41
C GLN A 337 -2.99 -22.54 11.83
N SER A 338 -3.40 -21.31 12.15
CA SER A 338 -2.54 -20.26 12.70
C SER A 338 -2.03 -20.64 14.10
N PRO A 339 -0.71 -20.79 14.31
CA PRO A 339 -0.16 -21.30 15.58
C PRO A 339 -0.51 -20.47 16.81
N TRP A 340 -0.69 -19.16 16.67
CA TRP A 340 -0.96 -18.27 17.80
C TRP A 340 -2.34 -18.52 18.44
N LEU A 341 -3.33 -19.04 17.69
CA LEU A 341 -4.66 -19.39 18.21
C LEU A 341 -4.65 -20.54 19.24
N PHE A 342 -3.52 -21.24 19.40
CA PHE A 342 -3.37 -22.31 20.38
C PHE A 342 -2.74 -21.85 21.70
N LEU A 343 -2.28 -20.60 21.75
CA LEU A 343 -1.65 -20.02 22.94
C LEU A 343 -2.72 -19.64 23.97
N ASP A 344 -2.38 -19.75 25.25
CA ASP A 344 -3.27 -19.29 26.34
C ASP A 344 -3.51 -17.77 26.25
N ALA A 345 -2.49 -17.01 25.81
CA ALA A 345 -2.62 -15.59 25.53
C ALA A 345 -3.75 -15.28 24.53
N ALA A 346 -3.93 -16.11 23.50
CA ALA A 346 -5.03 -15.93 22.55
C ALA A 346 -6.40 -16.09 23.22
N GLN A 347 -6.55 -17.02 24.16
CA GLN A 347 -7.79 -17.18 24.91
C GLN A 347 -8.08 -15.94 25.77
N THR A 348 -7.05 -15.38 26.42
CA THR A 348 -7.16 -14.13 27.17
C THR A 348 -7.65 -12.97 26.30
N ILE A 349 -7.19 -12.87 25.04
CA ILE A 349 -7.65 -11.83 24.09
C ILE A 349 -9.15 -11.93 23.86
N PHE A 350 -9.66 -13.12 23.47
CA PHE A 350 -11.08 -13.30 23.14
C PHE A 350 -11.99 -13.25 24.37
N ASP A 351 -11.57 -13.82 25.51
CA ASP A 351 -12.36 -13.79 26.74
C ASP A 351 -12.46 -12.35 27.29
N THR A 352 -11.36 -11.61 27.31
CA THR A 352 -11.34 -10.23 27.79
C THR A 352 -12.10 -9.31 26.86
N ALA A 353 -11.90 -9.40 25.54
CA ALA A 353 -12.61 -8.57 24.56
C ALA A 353 -14.14 -8.72 24.67
N ARG A 354 -14.64 -9.93 24.94
CA ARG A 354 -16.08 -10.15 25.18
C ARG A 354 -16.56 -9.48 26.46
N ARG A 355 -15.82 -9.61 27.56
CA ARG A 355 -16.16 -8.97 28.85
C ARG A 355 -16.26 -7.45 28.76
N ARG A 356 -15.50 -6.82 27.84
CA ARG A 356 -15.60 -5.37 27.55
C ARG A 356 -16.96 -4.97 26.96
N VAL A 357 -17.61 -5.89 26.24
CA VAL A 357 -18.90 -5.64 25.58
C VAL A 357 -20.07 -6.12 26.42
N TYR A 358 -20.04 -7.36 26.89
CA TYR A 358 -21.08 -7.95 27.72
C TYR A 358 -20.49 -8.94 28.73
N SER A 359 -21.14 -9.09 29.89
CA SER A 359 -20.71 -10.00 30.95
C SER A 359 -21.89 -10.71 31.60
N ALA A 360 -21.62 -11.83 32.30
CA ALA A 360 -22.66 -12.57 33.01
C ALA A 360 -23.09 -11.81 34.27
N SER A 361 -24.40 -11.71 34.50
CA SER A 361 -24.98 -11.05 35.67
C SER A 361 -24.66 -11.81 36.96
N ALA A 362 -23.84 -11.24 37.83
CA ALA A 362 -23.52 -11.83 39.14
C ALA A 362 -24.72 -11.82 40.13
N LYS A 363 -25.77 -11.03 39.87
CA LYS A 363 -26.90 -10.83 40.80
C LYS A 363 -27.93 -11.98 40.79
N ASP A 364 -27.88 -12.87 39.82
CA ASP A 364 -28.78 -14.04 39.73
C ASP A 364 -28.16 -15.33 40.27
N ALA A 365 -26.88 -15.33 40.66
CA ALA A 365 -26.22 -16.49 41.27
C ALA A 365 -26.80 -16.90 42.65
N ALA A 366 -27.70 -16.10 43.23
CA ALA A 366 -28.38 -16.38 44.50
C ALA A 366 -29.81 -16.95 44.33
N ARG A 367 -30.34 -17.03 43.11
CA ARG A 367 -31.63 -17.68 42.80
C ARG A 367 -31.37 -18.81 41.82
N GLU A 368 -31.60 -20.05 42.24
CA GLU A 368 -31.26 -21.28 41.50
C GLU A 368 -31.98 -21.48 40.13
N ASP A 369 -32.68 -20.47 39.58
CA ASP A 369 -33.54 -20.64 38.40
C ASP A 369 -33.14 -19.89 37.12
N ASN A 370 -32.02 -19.16 37.05
CA ASN A 370 -31.39 -18.79 35.76
C ASN A 370 -29.98 -18.23 35.97
N ILE A 371 -28.97 -19.06 35.73
CA ILE A 371 -27.55 -18.73 35.97
C ILE A 371 -26.94 -17.92 34.82
N ASP A 372 -27.62 -17.77 33.67
CA ASP A 372 -27.04 -17.24 32.42
C ASP A 372 -27.77 -15.99 31.87
N SER A 373 -28.03 -14.96 32.67
CA SER A 373 -28.46 -13.65 32.12
C SER A 373 -27.23 -12.80 31.75
N LEU A 374 -27.04 -12.50 30.46
CA LEU A 374 -25.97 -11.61 29.98
C LEU A 374 -26.42 -10.15 30.06
N ARG A 375 -25.51 -9.26 30.46
CA ARG A 375 -25.73 -7.80 30.48
C ARG A 375 -24.68 -7.06 29.66
N PRO A 376 -25.06 -5.96 28.96
CA PRO A 376 -24.13 -5.10 28.26
C PRO A 376 -23.28 -4.32 29.27
N VAL A 377 -21.96 -4.39 29.11
CA VAL A 377 -20.97 -3.59 29.85
C VAL A 377 -20.61 -2.34 29.05
N LEU A 378 -20.39 -2.50 27.73
CA LEU A 378 -20.10 -1.43 26.77
C LEU A 378 -19.01 -0.46 27.25
N GLU A 379 -17.80 -0.99 27.49
CA GLU A 379 -16.65 -0.18 27.86
C GLU A 379 -16.35 0.92 26.83
N GLU A 380 -16.30 2.17 27.30
CA GLU A 380 -15.97 3.34 26.48
C GLU A 380 -14.45 3.54 26.37
N LEU A 381 -13.99 4.17 25.28
CA LEU A 381 -12.57 4.51 25.13
C LEU A 381 -12.22 5.70 26.06
N PRO A 382 -11.16 5.60 26.89
CA PRO A 382 -10.79 6.68 27.81
C PRO A 382 -10.51 8.03 27.11
N LYS A 383 -10.00 8.01 25.87
CA LYS A 383 -9.76 9.23 25.09
C LYS A 383 -11.04 10.02 24.78
N TRP A 384 -12.22 9.39 24.74
CA TRP A 384 -13.48 10.10 24.46
C TRP A 384 -13.88 11.03 25.60
N ALA A 385 -13.74 10.58 26.84
CA ALA A 385 -14.01 11.40 28.02
C ALA A 385 -13.08 12.63 28.05
N LEU A 386 -11.78 12.42 27.84
CA LEU A 386 -10.81 13.52 27.77
C LEU A 386 -11.09 14.48 26.60
N LEU A 387 -11.46 13.96 25.43
CA LEU A 387 -11.81 14.80 24.28
C LEU A 387 -12.98 15.72 24.61
N ALA A 388 -14.02 15.19 25.29
CA ALA A 388 -15.16 16.00 25.71
C ALA A 388 -14.77 17.06 26.75
N GLU A 389 -13.91 16.71 27.72
CA GLU A 389 -13.37 17.68 28.69
C GLU A 389 -12.58 18.81 28.02
N VAL A 390 -11.74 18.49 27.02
CA VAL A 390 -10.97 19.47 26.25
C VAL A 390 -11.90 20.38 25.43
N LEU A 391 -12.94 19.84 24.82
CA LEU A 391 -13.93 20.64 24.09
C LEU A 391 -14.71 21.57 25.02
N GLU A 392 -15.09 21.11 26.22
CA GLU A 392 -15.75 21.93 27.24
C GLU A 392 -14.81 23.01 27.80
N GLU A 393 -13.52 22.71 27.96
CA GLU A 393 -12.50 23.71 28.29
C GLU A 393 -12.41 24.79 27.20
N ILE A 394 -12.31 24.38 25.93
CA ILE A 394 -12.25 25.31 24.79
C ILE A 394 -13.51 26.19 24.71
N ASP A 395 -14.69 25.61 24.90
CA ASP A 395 -15.96 26.36 24.86
C ASP A 395 -16.05 27.39 26.00
N ARG A 396 -15.63 27.01 27.22
CA ARG A 396 -15.53 27.94 28.35
C ARG A 396 -14.52 29.06 28.08
N ASP A 397 -13.35 28.74 27.54
CA ASP A 397 -12.35 29.73 27.17
C ASP A 397 -12.88 30.71 26.12
N LEU A 398 -13.62 30.21 25.11
CA LEU A 398 -14.27 31.05 24.10
C LEU A 398 -15.34 31.97 24.70
N HIS A 399 -16.09 31.49 25.70
CA HIS A 399 -17.15 32.26 26.35
C HIS A 399 -16.62 33.33 27.32
N PHE A 400 -15.65 32.97 28.17
CA PHE A 400 -15.15 33.85 29.24
C PHE A 400 -14.00 34.76 28.81
N GLU A 401 -13.15 34.33 27.87
CA GLU A 401 -12.04 35.10 27.33
C GLU A 401 -12.14 35.22 25.79
N PRO A 402 -13.16 35.94 25.26
CA PRO A 402 -13.28 36.15 23.83
C PRO A 402 -12.03 36.89 23.33
N PRO A 403 -11.30 36.32 22.36
CA PRO A 403 -10.00 36.84 21.96
C PRO A 403 -10.13 38.21 21.30
N VAL A 404 -9.11 39.06 21.51
CA VAL A 404 -8.89 40.23 20.66
C VAL A 404 -8.62 39.73 19.24
N ARG A 405 -9.39 40.21 18.25
CA ARG A 405 -9.35 39.75 16.85
C ARG A 405 -7.92 39.49 16.35
N ASP A 406 -7.68 38.23 16.03
CA ASP A 406 -6.48 37.70 15.39
C ASP A 406 -6.85 37.20 13.98
N ASP A 407 -5.90 36.89 13.09
CA ASP A 407 -6.13 36.35 11.74
C ASP A 407 -6.56 34.87 11.74
N SER A 408 -7.01 34.33 12.88
CA SER A 408 -7.55 32.97 13.00
C SER A 408 -9.07 32.95 12.86
N ASN A 409 -9.62 31.87 12.31
CA ASN A 409 -11.06 31.74 12.09
C ASN A 409 -11.84 31.23 13.32
N GLY A 410 -11.13 30.94 14.43
CA GLY A 410 -11.73 30.37 15.65
C GLY A 410 -12.09 28.87 15.55
N THR A 411 -11.82 28.22 14.42
CA THR A 411 -12.15 26.81 14.18
C THR A 411 -11.38 25.87 15.12
N ILE A 412 -12.02 24.76 15.49
CA ILE A 412 -11.40 23.63 16.21
C ILE A 412 -11.08 22.53 15.20
N LEU A 413 -9.81 22.19 15.06
CA LEU A 413 -9.35 21.13 14.15
C LEU A 413 -8.92 19.88 14.95
N ILE A 414 -9.66 18.79 14.80
CA ILE A 414 -9.34 17.48 15.39
C ILE A 414 -8.66 16.61 14.33
N MET A 415 -7.44 16.18 14.61
CA MET A 415 -6.62 15.37 13.71
C MET A 415 -6.51 13.92 14.18
N CYS A 416 -6.78 12.97 13.28
CA CYS A 416 -6.80 11.53 13.56
C CYS A 416 -5.91 10.74 12.59
N SER A 417 -5.53 9.50 12.90
CA SER A 417 -4.75 8.67 11.97
C SER A 417 -5.51 8.20 10.75
N ASN A 418 -6.78 7.81 10.92
CA ASN A 418 -7.57 7.15 9.90
C ASN A 418 -8.96 7.78 9.73
N THR A 419 -9.55 7.62 8.56
CA THR A 419 -10.91 8.10 8.24
C THR A 419 -11.99 7.38 9.06
N ASP A 420 -11.78 6.11 9.42
CA ASP A 420 -12.70 5.36 10.28
C ASP A 420 -12.79 5.94 11.70
N THR A 421 -11.65 6.32 12.28
CA THR A 421 -11.60 7.04 13.56
C THR A 421 -12.31 8.38 13.45
N CYS A 422 -12.16 9.09 12.32
CA CYS A 422 -12.90 10.34 12.09
C CYS A 422 -14.41 10.13 12.08
N ARG A 423 -14.91 9.07 11.42
CA ARG A 423 -16.34 8.71 11.41
C ARG A 423 -16.84 8.35 12.81
N GLN A 424 -16.05 7.59 13.56
CA GLN A 424 -16.39 7.19 14.92
C GLN A 424 -16.43 8.39 15.88
N LEU A 425 -15.46 9.31 15.79
CA LEU A 425 -15.47 10.53 16.60
C LEU A 425 -16.62 11.46 16.21
N ARG A 426 -16.96 11.54 14.92
CA ARG A 426 -18.14 12.29 14.45
C ARG A 426 -19.43 11.75 15.09
N ASP A 427 -19.62 10.43 15.05
CA ASP A 427 -20.75 9.72 15.66
C ASP A 427 -20.81 9.97 17.19
N PHE A 428 -19.66 9.86 17.87
CA PHE A 428 -19.55 10.18 19.29
C PHE A 428 -19.94 11.63 19.60
N LEU A 429 -19.33 12.62 18.95
CA LEU A 429 -19.59 14.04 19.23
C LEU A 429 -21.05 14.44 18.95
N GLN A 430 -21.70 13.81 17.97
CA GLN A 430 -23.12 14.03 17.68
C GLN A 430 -24.06 13.42 18.73
N THR A 431 -23.63 12.36 19.42
CA THR A 431 -24.47 11.58 20.35
C THR A 431 -24.05 11.67 21.81
N MET A 432 -22.94 12.34 22.14
CA MET A 432 -22.34 12.31 23.49
C MET A 432 -23.25 12.84 24.61
N HIS A 433 -24.19 13.73 24.31
CA HIS A 433 -25.15 14.26 25.29
C HIS A 433 -26.50 13.51 25.28
N VAL A 434 -26.63 12.46 24.46
CA VAL A 434 -27.87 11.68 24.36
C VAL A 434 -27.77 10.48 25.30
N LYS A 435 -28.56 10.50 26.38
CA LYS A 435 -28.59 9.39 27.35
C LYS A 435 -29.76 8.44 27.06
N PRO A 436 -29.52 7.11 27.01
CA PRO A 436 -30.60 6.15 26.83
C PRO A 436 -31.38 5.96 28.14
N LYS A 437 -32.69 6.23 28.13
CA LYS A 437 -33.55 6.01 29.31
C LYS A 437 -33.54 4.53 29.72
N THR A 438 -33.04 4.23 30.92
CA THR A 438 -33.26 2.95 31.61
C THR A 438 -34.41 3.11 32.60
N GLU A 439 -35.30 2.12 32.71
CA GLU A 439 -36.52 2.17 33.55
C GLU A 439 -36.26 2.32 35.07
N LYS A 440 -35.00 2.41 35.52
CA LYS A 440 -34.64 2.57 36.93
C LYS A 440 -33.90 3.89 37.15
N ARG A 441 -34.66 5.00 37.17
CA ARG A 441 -34.19 6.25 37.79
C ARG A 441 -34.10 6.04 39.31
N SER A 442 -32.89 5.85 39.83
CA SER A 442 -32.62 6.04 41.26
C SER A 442 -32.55 7.53 41.56
N SER A 443 -33.22 7.99 42.61
CA SER A 443 -33.33 9.39 43.06
C SER A 443 -32.02 10.04 43.55
N GLU A 444 -30.87 9.48 43.20
CA GLU A 444 -29.52 10.00 43.50
C GLU A 444 -28.82 10.56 42.23
N ASP A 445 -29.46 10.49 41.06
CA ASP A 445 -28.86 10.78 39.74
C ASP A 445 -29.12 12.21 39.21
N ASP A 446 -29.86 13.04 39.96
CA ASP A 446 -30.23 14.42 39.56
C ASP A 446 -29.02 15.40 39.52
N GLY A 447 -27.82 14.97 39.94
CA GLY A 447 -26.59 15.78 39.91
C GLY A 447 -25.65 15.48 38.74
N ASP A 448 -25.87 14.39 38.00
CA ASP A 448 -25.00 13.89 36.92
C ASP A 448 -25.61 14.06 35.52
N GLU A 449 -26.69 14.84 35.40
CA GLU A 449 -27.53 14.95 34.20
C GLU A 449 -26.76 15.38 32.93
N ASP A 450 -25.69 16.19 33.03
CA ASP A 450 -24.98 16.77 31.87
C ASP A 450 -23.67 16.09 31.44
N LYS A 451 -23.24 14.99 32.09
CA LYS A 451 -21.97 14.33 31.72
C LYS A 451 -22.03 13.68 30.33
N PRO A 452 -21.02 13.92 29.45
CA PRO A 452 -20.94 13.27 28.14
C PRO A 452 -20.70 11.77 28.26
N SER A 453 -21.38 10.95 27.45
CA SER A 453 -21.24 9.49 27.42
C SER A 453 -21.46 8.92 26.03
N ALA A 454 -20.67 7.91 25.67
CA ALA A 454 -20.81 7.17 24.43
C ALA A 454 -21.86 6.04 24.49
N ALA A 455 -22.57 5.88 25.61
CA ALA A 455 -23.48 4.75 25.86
C ALA A 455 -24.53 4.57 24.76
N PHE A 456 -25.07 5.66 24.21
CA PHE A 456 -26.04 5.62 23.12
C PHE A 456 -25.46 4.99 21.84
N MET A 457 -24.32 5.51 21.39
CA MET A 457 -23.59 5.00 20.22
C MET A 457 -23.24 3.52 20.41
N MET A 458 -22.75 3.15 21.59
CA MET A 458 -22.33 1.79 21.91
C MET A 458 -23.49 0.80 21.94
N ARG A 459 -24.66 1.20 22.45
CA ARG A 459 -25.91 0.41 22.39
C ARG A 459 -26.36 0.17 20.95
N ARG A 460 -26.35 1.22 20.13
CA ARG A 460 -26.66 1.12 18.69
C ARG A 460 -25.72 0.15 17.98
N ARG A 461 -24.41 0.23 18.23
CA ARG A 461 -23.40 -0.68 17.67
C ARG A 461 -23.59 -2.12 18.13
N LEU A 462 -23.89 -2.35 19.41
CA LEU A 462 -24.14 -3.70 19.94
C LEU A 462 -25.32 -4.38 19.25
N ARG A 463 -26.43 -3.67 19.02
CA ARG A 463 -27.56 -4.23 18.25
C ARG A 463 -27.14 -4.64 16.84
N ASN A 464 -26.41 -3.78 16.15
CA ASN A 464 -25.95 -4.04 14.79
C ASN A 464 -25.00 -5.24 14.75
N TYR A 465 -24.11 -5.34 15.74
CA TYR A 465 -23.23 -6.50 15.91
C TYR A 465 -24.01 -7.80 16.16
N LEU A 466 -25.01 -7.82 17.04
CA LEU A 466 -25.80 -9.03 17.30
C LEU A 466 -26.60 -9.48 16.07
N LYS A 467 -27.16 -8.53 15.31
CA LYS A 467 -27.79 -8.81 14.01
C LYS A 467 -26.79 -9.37 13.01
N TRP A 468 -25.65 -8.71 12.86
CA TRP A 468 -24.56 -9.14 11.97
C TRP A 468 -24.05 -10.53 12.35
N LYS A 469 -23.86 -10.84 13.63
CA LYS A 469 -23.33 -12.12 14.09
C LYS A 469 -24.27 -13.28 13.77
N ARG A 470 -25.59 -13.06 13.94
CA ARG A 470 -26.62 -14.02 13.53
C ARG A 470 -26.57 -14.27 12.02
N GLN A 471 -26.53 -13.19 11.24
CA GLN A 471 -26.44 -13.24 9.78
C GLN A 471 -25.16 -13.94 9.31
N PHE A 472 -24.02 -13.62 9.92
CA PHE A 472 -22.72 -14.19 9.63
C PHE A 472 -22.70 -15.71 9.90
N ALA A 473 -23.28 -16.16 11.01
CA ALA A 473 -23.38 -17.59 11.32
C ALA A 473 -24.25 -18.34 10.28
N GLN A 474 -25.34 -17.73 9.81
CA GLN A 474 -26.19 -18.30 8.76
C GLN A 474 -25.43 -18.42 7.43
N VAL A 475 -24.80 -17.34 6.97
CA VAL A 475 -24.01 -17.31 5.73
C VAL A 475 -22.86 -18.31 5.76
N SER A 476 -22.15 -18.35 6.88
CA SER A 476 -21.07 -19.30 7.09
C SER A 476 -21.57 -20.74 6.94
N ALA A 477 -22.69 -21.09 7.59
CA ALA A 477 -23.27 -22.43 7.48
C ALA A 477 -23.73 -22.78 6.05
N THR A 478 -24.39 -21.85 5.34
CA THR A 478 -24.86 -22.08 3.97
C THR A 478 -23.69 -22.28 2.99
N LEU A 479 -22.69 -21.41 3.03
CA LEU A 479 -21.48 -21.52 2.21
C LEU A 479 -20.68 -22.80 2.47
N PHE A 480 -20.56 -23.22 3.74
CA PHE A 480 -19.87 -24.47 4.06
C PHE A 480 -20.65 -25.70 3.59
N SER A 481 -21.97 -25.72 3.76
CA SER A 481 -22.82 -26.81 3.27
C SER A 481 -22.73 -26.96 1.75
N GLU A 482 -22.62 -25.83 1.04
CA GLU A 482 -22.51 -25.80 -0.41
C GLU A 482 -21.13 -26.23 -0.89
N ASN A 483 -20.05 -25.73 -0.28
CA ASN A 483 -18.70 -26.21 -0.59
C ASN A 483 -18.60 -27.72 -0.43
N GLN A 484 -19.22 -28.27 0.62
CA GLN A 484 -19.27 -29.72 0.83
C GLN A 484 -20.11 -30.44 -0.24
N LYS A 485 -21.25 -29.88 -0.67
CA LYS A 485 -22.05 -30.40 -1.79
C LYS A 485 -21.29 -30.34 -3.12
N ALA A 486 -20.56 -29.26 -3.40
CA ALA A 486 -19.75 -29.09 -4.61
C ALA A 486 -18.56 -30.06 -4.64
N LEU A 487 -17.87 -30.23 -3.50
CA LEU A 487 -16.80 -31.24 -3.33
C LEU A 487 -17.31 -32.66 -3.57
N ASN A 488 -18.48 -33.01 -3.01
CA ASN A 488 -19.09 -34.32 -3.22
C ASN A 488 -19.56 -34.50 -4.68
N GLY A 489 -20.10 -33.46 -5.31
CA GLY A 489 -20.53 -33.47 -6.71
C GLY A 489 -19.36 -33.62 -7.71
N ALA A 490 -18.18 -33.10 -7.38
CA ALA A 490 -16.98 -33.26 -8.20
C ALA A 490 -16.36 -34.67 -8.11
N THR A 491 -16.70 -35.46 -7.09
CA THR A 491 -16.17 -36.82 -6.89
C THR A 491 -16.99 -37.94 -7.54
N ASP A 492 -18.18 -37.64 -8.07
CA ASP A 492 -19.15 -38.66 -8.51
C ASP A 492 -19.24 -38.79 -10.04
N THR A 493 -18.17 -39.32 -10.66
CA THR A 493 -18.20 -39.82 -12.05
C THR A 493 -17.64 -41.24 -12.18
N ARG A 494 -17.98 -42.13 -11.24
CA ARG A 494 -17.74 -43.58 -11.40
C ARG A 494 -18.92 -44.40 -10.89
N PRO A 495 -19.73 -45.01 -11.77
CA PRO A 495 -20.77 -45.93 -11.33
C PRO A 495 -20.13 -47.29 -10.99
N GLY A 496 -20.23 -47.69 -9.72
CA GLY A 496 -20.01 -49.06 -9.28
C GLY A 496 -18.97 -49.22 -8.19
N PHE A 497 -19.39 -49.12 -6.93
CA PHE A 497 -19.17 -50.17 -5.92
C PHE A 497 -19.95 -49.82 -4.65
N ALA A 498 -21.06 -50.51 -4.44
CA ALA A 498 -21.76 -50.50 -3.17
C ALA A 498 -20.97 -51.36 -2.16
N GLY A 499 -20.62 -50.77 -1.02
CA GLY A 499 -20.23 -51.51 0.18
C GLY A 499 -18.98 -51.00 0.87
N SER A 500 -19.15 -50.18 1.91
CA SER A 500 -18.59 -50.48 3.24
C SER A 500 -19.06 -49.44 4.25
N ARG A 501 -19.70 -49.92 5.31
CA ARG A 501 -20.11 -49.14 6.49
C ARG A 501 -18.86 -48.70 7.25
N GLY A 502 -18.65 -47.38 7.38
CA GLY A 502 -17.68 -46.79 8.30
C GLY A 502 -18.09 -47.03 9.76
N GLY A 503 -17.20 -47.64 10.53
CA GLY A 503 -17.40 -48.05 11.92
C GLY A 503 -17.58 -46.88 12.88
N LYS A 504 -18.52 -47.04 13.82
CA LYS A 504 -18.67 -46.20 15.01
C LYS A 504 -17.39 -46.30 15.87
N ALA A 505 -16.85 -45.15 16.26
CA ALA A 505 -15.83 -45.06 17.30
C ALA A 505 -16.41 -45.50 18.67
N PRO A 506 -15.63 -46.17 19.53
CA PRO A 506 -16.13 -46.65 20.82
C PRO A 506 -16.35 -45.50 21.81
N ALA A 507 -17.56 -45.43 22.36
CA ALA A 507 -17.90 -44.58 23.48
C ALA A 507 -17.30 -45.14 24.77
N ASN A 508 -16.11 -44.67 25.17
CA ASN A 508 -15.70 -44.58 26.58
C ASN A 508 -14.30 -43.98 26.74
N LYS A 509 -14.24 -42.71 27.10
CA LYS A 509 -13.17 -42.13 27.94
C LYS A 509 -13.72 -40.94 28.71
N ARG A 510 -14.35 -41.21 29.86
CA ARG A 510 -14.61 -40.18 30.87
C ARG A 510 -13.27 -39.72 31.45
N ARG A 511 -12.79 -38.57 31.01
CA ARG A 511 -11.68 -37.86 31.66
C ARG A 511 -12.19 -37.37 33.02
N ARG A 512 -11.60 -37.87 34.11
CA ARG A 512 -11.78 -37.32 35.46
C ARG A 512 -11.29 -35.87 35.46
N VAL A 513 -12.20 -34.92 35.62
CA VAL A 513 -11.87 -33.54 36.01
C VAL A 513 -11.83 -33.52 37.54
N ARG A 514 -10.69 -33.10 38.10
CA ARG A 514 -10.47 -32.93 39.53
C ARG A 514 -10.14 -31.45 39.73
N GLY A 515 -10.96 -30.75 40.50
CA GLY A 515 -10.74 -29.35 40.89
C GLY A 515 -11.81 -28.42 40.34
N GLY A 516 -12.66 -27.90 41.22
CA GLY A 516 -13.62 -26.85 40.92
C GLY A 516 -12.91 -25.52 40.70
N GLY A 517 -13.05 -24.98 39.50
CA GLY A 517 -12.87 -23.57 39.19
C GLY A 517 -14.18 -23.07 38.58
N ASN A 518 -14.57 -21.85 38.91
CA ASN A 518 -15.81 -21.21 38.47
C ASN A 518 -16.15 -21.52 37.01
N ALA A 519 -17.30 -22.14 36.76
CA ALA A 519 -17.92 -22.22 35.45
C ALA A 519 -18.51 -20.84 35.09
N GLY A 520 -17.62 -19.90 34.77
CA GLY A 520 -17.99 -18.66 34.09
C GLY A 520 -17.57 -18.75 32.63
N VAL A 521 -18.38 -18.18 31.74
CA VAL A 521 -18.19 -17.93 30.30
C VAL A 521 -16.70 -17.94 29.85
N SER A 522 -16.12 -19.12 29.64
CA SER A 522 -14.74 -19.28 29.17
C SER A 522 -14.75 -20.16 27.94
N MET A 523 -14.05 -19.72 26.89
CA MET A 523 -13.96 -20.47 25.64
C MET A 523 -13.32 -21.85 25.89
N GLY A 524 -14.06 -22.91 25.56
CA GLY A 524 -13.51 -24.26 25.53
C GLY A 524 -12.51 -24.42 24.38
N ARG A 525 -11.46 -25.22 24.59
CA ARG A 525 -10.59 -25.66 23.48
C ARG A 525 -11.30 -26.74 22.66
N ALA A 526 -11.21 -26.65 21.34
CA ALA A 526 -11.66 -27.70 20.42
C ALA A 526 -10.84 -29.00 20.64
N GLU A 527 -11.29 -30.14 20.08
CA GLU A 527 -10.57 -31.43 20.20
C GLU A 527 -9.13 -31.36 19.67
N ASN A 528 -8.86 -30.43 18.76
CA ASN A 528 -7.55 -30.15 18.21
C ASN A 528 -6.71 -29.15 19.05
N GLY A 529 -7.23 -28.62 20.16
CA GLY A 529 -6.56 -27.68 21.06
C GLY A 529 -6.67 -26.19 20.68
N SER A 530 -7.31 -25.86 19.56
CA SER A 530 -7.57 -24.46 19.14
C SER A 530 -8.74 -23.84 19.91
N ILE A 531 -8.82 -22.52 19.93
CA ILE A 531 -9.94 -21.78 20.55
C ILE A 531 -11.23 -22.02 19.74
N MET A 532 -12.29 -22.54 20.38
CA MET A 532 -13.60 -22.64 19.73
C MET A 532 -14.25 -21.27 19.64
N GLN A 533 -14.92 -21.00 18.53
CA GLN A 533 -15.80 -19.84 18.42
C GLN A 533 -16.93 -19.97 19.43
N TYR A 534 -17.14 -18.94 20.26
CA TYR A 534 -18.28 -18.89 21.16
C TYR A 534 -19.50 -18.37 20.40
N ILE A 535 -20.51 -19.23 20.31
CA ILE A 535 -21.81 -18.88 19.76
C ILE A 535 -22.72 -18.62 20.95
N GLU A 536 -23.17 -17.38 21.11
CA GLU A 536 -24.14 -16.99 22.13
C GLU A 536 -25.43 -17.81 21.95
N LYS A 537 -26.02 -18.29 23.05
CA LYS A 537 -27.29 -19.01 22.96
C LYS A 537 -28.40 -18.06 22.51
N PRO A 538 -29.43 -18.53 21.78
CA PRO A 538 -30.55 -17.68 21.35
C PRO A 538 -31.25 -16.92 22.50
N GLY A 539 -31.31 -17.51 23.70
CA GLY A 539 -31.82 -16.85 24.90
C GLY A 539 -30.93 -15.70 25.39
N GLU A 540 -29.61 -15.91 25.45
CA GLU A 540 -28.62 -14.90 25.83
C GLU A 540 -28.66 -13.68 24.87
N VAL A 541 -28.84 -13.93 23.56
CA VAL A 541 -29.00 -12.87 22.55
C VAL A 541 -30.33 -12.13 22.70
N ALA A 542 -31.42 -12.83 23.02
CA ALA A 542 -32.72 -12.21 23.26
C ALA A 542 -32.69 -11.29 24.49
N ASP A 543 -32.01 -11.71 25.55
CA ASP A 543 -31.83 -10.90 26.78
C ASP A 543 -31.02 -9.63 26.49
N LEU A 544 -29.90 -9.74 25.76
CA LEU A 544 -29.11 -8.57 25.34
C LEU A 544 -29.89 -7.65 24.40
N MET A 545 -30.66 -8.19 23.45
CA MET A 545 -31.50 -7.39 22.56
C MET A 545 -32.65 -6.70 23.31
N ALA A 546 -33.15 -7.30 24.40
CA ALA A 546 -34.17 -6.71 25.26
C ALA A 546 -33.64 -5.53 26.07
N GLU A 547 -32.41 -5.61 26.60
CA GLU A 547 -31.78 -4.51 27.35
C GLU A 547 -31.34 -3.33 26.45
N VAL A 548 -31.22 -3.55 25.13
CA VAL A 548 -30.73 -2.55 24.16
C VAL A 548 -31.82 -2.14 23.14
N GLN A 549 -33.09 -2.21 23.51
CA GLN A 549 -34.19 -1.82 22.61
C GLN A 549 -34.13 -0.34 22.17
N ILE A 550 -34.70 -0.06 21.00
CA ILE A 550 -34.76 1.29 20.43
C ILE A 550 -35.70 2.14 21.29
N THR A 551 -35.16 3.18 21.93
CA THR A 551 -35.95 4.13 22.73
C THR A 551 -36.68 5.14 21.83
N GLU A 552 -37.75 5.78 22.33
CA GLU A 552 -38.53 6.74 21.52
C GLU A 552 -37.70 7.96 21.03
N GLU A 553 -36.67 8.35 21.80
CA GLU A 553 -35.71 9.41 21.43
C GLU A 553 -34.69 8.93 20.38
N GLU A 554 -34.31 7.64 20.39
CA GLU A 554 -33.48 7.00 19.36
C GLU A 554 -34.18 6.95 17.99
N ALA A 555 -35.51 6.83 17.98
CA ALA A 555 -36.31 6.81 16.75
C ALA A 555 -36.57 8.22 16.16
N GLN A 556 -36.38 9.28 16.95
CA GLN A 556 -36.58 10.68 16.53
C GLN A 556 -35.32 11.32 15.94
N GLN A 557 -34.14 10.76 16.20
CA GLN A 557 -32.93 11.20 15.49
C GLN A 557 -33.06 10.88 14.01
N LYS A 558 -32.76 11.88 13.16
CA LYS A 558 -32.63 11.65 11.72
C LYS A 558 -31.61 10.53 11.52
N GLU A 559 -31.93 9.56 10.66
CA GLU A 559 -30.94 8.61 10.18
C GLU A 559 -29.69 9.40 9.78
N ASP A 560 -28.53 8.93 10.24
CA ASP A 560 -27.24 9.47 9.81
C ASP A 560 -27.33 9.66 8.30
N VAL A 561 -27.13 10.89 7.83
CA VAL A 561 -26.79 11.10 6.42
C VAL A 561 -25.42 10.45 6.28
N VAL A 562 -25.42 9.14 6.06
CA VAL A 562 -24.31 8.43 5.45
C VAL A 562 -24.14 9.20 4.15
N ALA A 563 -23.17 10.09 4.12
CA ALA A 563 -22.75 10.71 2.88
C ALA A 563 -22.24 9.56 2.02
N ASP A 564 -23.13 8.96 1.24
CA ASP A 564 -22.74 8.20 0.08
C ASP A 564 -21.89 9.20 -0.73
N PRO A 565 -20.60 8.91 -1.01
CA PRO A 565 -19.80 9.76 -1.87
C PRO A 565 -20.43 9.99 -3.26
N LEU A 566 -21.44 9.19 -3.61
CA LEU A 566 -22.23 9.27 -4.84
C LEU A 566 -23.56 10.01 -4.70
N ASP A 567 -24.00 10.38 -3.48
CA ASP A 567 -25.22 11.16 -3.30
C ASP A 567 -24.97 12.63 -3.64
N ASN A 568 -25.85 13.18 -4.48
CA ASN A 568 -25.73 14.53 -5.01
C ASN A 568 -25.99 15.57 -3.90
N MET A 569 -24.96 15.94 -3.15
CA MET A 569 -24.97 16.89 -2.03
C MET A 569 -25.27 18.36 -2.41
N GLU A 570 -25.62 18.63 -3.66
CA GLU A 570 -25.90 19.99 -4.17
C GLU A 570 -27.16 20.65 -3.56
N GLU A 571 -28.04 19.90 -2.88
CA GLU A 571 -29.30 20.43 -2.34
C GLU A 571 -29.27 20.87 -0.86
N TYR A 572 -28.19 20.61 -0.10
CA TYR A 572 -28.17 20.89 1.35
C TYR A 572 -27.00 21.79 1.80
N PHE A 573 -27.00 23.05 1.37
CA PHE A 573 -26.07 24.05 1.88
C PHE A 573 -26.65 24.75 3.12
N LYS A 574 -26.01 24.54 4.27
CA LYS A 574 -26.23 25.37 5.47
C LYS A 574 -24.95 26.14 5.75
N LEU A 575 -25.07 27.47 5.81
CA LEU A 575 -23.93 28.36 6.07
C LEU A 575 -23.65 28.34 7.57
N TYR A 576 -22.49 27.84 7.95
CA TYR A 576 -22.00 27.86 9.33
C TYR A 576 -20.94 28.95 9.47
N ASP A 577 -20.93 29.63 10.61
CA ASP A 577 -19.82 30.50 10.96
C ASP A 577 -18.61 29.63 11.32
N MET A 578 -17.42 30.05 10.91
CA MET A 578 -16.19 29.27 11.13
C MET A 578 -15.84 29.16 12.62
N GLN A 579 -16.25 30.14 13.43
CA GLN A 579 -16.05 30.11 14.89
C GLN A 579 -16.85 29.00 15.60
N ASP A 580 -17.93 28.49 14.97
CA ASP A 580 -18.81 27.46 15.54
C ASP A 580 -18.52 26.06 14.95
N LEU A 581 -17.41 25.92 14.22
CA LEU A 581 -17.10 24.71 13.45
C LEU A 581 -16.05 23.84 14.13
N VAL A 582 -16.41 22.57 14.34
CA VAL A 582 -15.49 21.47 14.69
C VAL A 582 -15.21 20.66 13.44
N VAL A 583 -13.97 20.71 12.95
CA VAL A 583 -13.51 19.97 11.76
C VAL A 583 -12.74 18.73 12.23
N ILE A 584 -13.14 17.54 11.76
CA ILE A 584 -12.42 16.29 12.03
C ILE A 584 -11.78 15.82 10.73
N HIS A 585 -10.46 15.70 10.72
CA HIS A 585 -9.67 15.35 9.55
C HIS A 585 -8.67 14.23 9.86
N ALA A 586 -8.41 13.35 8.89
CA ALA A 586 -7.38 12.33 9.01
C ALA A 586 -6.03 12.88 8.51
N TYR A 587 -4.90 12.49 9.09
CA TYR A 587 -3.59 12.90 8.57
C TYR A 587 -3.43 12.45 7.12
N ASP A 588 -3.23 13.39 6.20
CA ASP A 588 -3.03 13.11 4.76
C ASP A 588 -1.67 13.63 4.26
N GLY A 589 -0.66 13.53 5.14
CA GLY A 589 0.69 13.91 4.76
C GLY A 589 0.72 15.39 4.39
N ASP A 590 1.35 15.73 3.26
CA ASP A 590 1.62 17.14 2.97
C ASP A 590 0.36 17.98 2.69
N GLN A 591 -0.79 17.36 2.41
CA GLN A 591 -2.09 18.05 2.27
C GLN A 591 -2.54 18.71 3.57
N ASP A 592 -2.04 18.24 4.71
CA ASP A 592 -2.33 18.83 6.01
C ASP A 592 -1.94 20.33 6.07
N GLU A 593 -0.95 20.78 5.28
CA GLU A 593 -0.57 22.20 5.21
C GLU A 593 -1.71 23.06 4.63
N HIS A 594 -2.42 22.58 3.61
CA HIS A 594 -3.55 23.29 3.01
C HIS A 594 -4.73 23.37 3.96
N VAL A 595 -5.03 22.28 4.67
CA VAL A 595 -6.10 22.27 5.67
C VAL A 595 -5.83 23.34 6.75
N LEU A 596 -4.57 23.51 7.17
CA LEU A 596 -4.20 24.55 8.14
C LEU A 596 -4.35 25.98 7.58
N GLU A 597 -4.04 26.20 6.30
CA GLU A 597 -4.20 27.51 5.66
C GLU A 597 -5.67 27.86 5.33
N GLU A 598 -6.48 26.87 4.97
CA GLU A 598 -7.91 27.03 4.68
C GLU A 598 -8.73 27.23 5.96
N THR A 599 -8.56 26.34 6.94
CA THR A 599 -9.37 26.36 8.17
C THR A 599 -8.93 27.43 9.15
N LYS A 600 -7.65 27.85 9.09
CA LYS A 600 -7.00 28.77 10.03
C LYS A 600 -7.35 28.52 11.50
N PRO A 601 -7.04 27.33 12.03
CA PRO A 601 -7.54 26.90 13.32
C PRO A 601 -6.86 27.61 14.47
N ARG A 602 -7.65 27.94 15.49
CA ARG A 602 -7.15 28.46 16.77
C ARG A 602 -6.77 27.32 17.70
N TYR A 603 -7.57 26.26 17.71
CA TYR A 603 -7.35 25.08 18.53
C TYR A 603 -7.12 23.87 17.64
N ILE A 604 -6.02 23.17 17.89
CA ILE A 604 -5.69 21.92 17.20
C ILE A 604 -5.64 20.82 18.24
N ILE A 605 -6.46 19.78 18.07
CA ILE A 605 -6.48 18.60 18.92
C ILE A 605 -5.89 17.44 18.12
N MET A 606 -4.70 17.00 18.51
CA MET A 606 -4.07 15.79 17.97
C MET A 606 -4.56 14.60 18.78
N TYR A 607 -5.55 13.87 18.25
CA TYR A 607 -6.16 12.73 18.93
C TYR A 607 -5.19 11.54 19.04
N GLU A 608 -4.32 11.40 18.04
CA GLU A 608 -3.23 10.41 18.00
C GLU A 608 -1.92 11.10 17.58
N PRO A 609 -0.77 10.65 18.08
CA PRO A 609 0.50 11.31 17.88
C PRO A 609 1.04 11.08 16.47
N ASP A 610 1.41 12.16 15.78
CA ASP A 610 2.16 12.10 14.52
C ASP A 610 3.30 13.14 14.50
N ALA A 611 4.53 12.65 14.35
CA ALA A 611 5.73 13.49 14.40
C ALA A 611 5.83 14.46 13.20
N ALA A 612 5.31 14.09 12.03
CA ALA A 612 5.36 14.93 10.85
C ALA A 612 4.38 16.11 10.99
N PHE A 613 3.15 15.84 11.44
CA PHE A 613 2.15 16.88 11.65
C PHE A 613 2.55 17.85 12.77
N ILE A 614 3.14 17.39 13.89
CA ILE A 614 3.68 18.30 14.92
C ILE A 614 4.60 19.35 14.29
N ARG A 615 5.54 18.91 13.43
CA ARG A 615 6.48 19.80 12.74
C ARG A 615 5.78 20.74 11.75
N ARG A 616 4.73 20.27 11.07
CA ARG A 616 3.92 21.14 10.20
C ARG A 616 3.22 22.24 10.99
N VAL A 617 2.68 21.93 12.17
CA VAL A 617 2.08 22.93 13.06
C VAL A 617 3.14 23.92 13.54
N GLU A 618 4.35 23.48 13.87
CA GLU A 618 5.47 24.38 14.21
C GLU A 618 5.82 25.33 13.04
N VAL A 619 5.86 24.80 11.81
CA VAL A 619 6.12 25.58 10.58
C VAL A 619 4.99 26.59 10.34
N TYR A 620 3.73 26.15 10.39
CA TYR A 620 2.54 26.98 10.20
C TYR A 620 2.46 28.14 11.20
N ARG A 621 2.79 27.86 12.45
CA ARG A 621 2.82 28.88 13.50
C ARG A 621 3.97 29.86 13.31
N SER A 622 5.14 29.37 12.95
CA SER A 622 6.32 30.22 12.74
C SER A 622 6.18 31.08 11.48
N SER A 623 5.43 30.62 10.47
CA SER A 623 5.09 31.40 9.28
C SER A 623 4.05 32.48 9.57
N HIS A 624 3.19 32.30 10.58
CA HIS A 624 2.12 33.23 10.95
C HIS A 624 2.28 33.75 12.40
N ASN A 625 3.10 34.79 12.57
CA ASN A 625 3.37 35.37 13.90
C ASN A 625 2.15 36.03 14.58
N ASP A 626 1.16 36.43 13.77
CA ASP A 626 -0.02 37.10 14.28
C ASP A 626 -0.97 36.09 14.95
N ARG A 627 -1.03 34.84 14.45
CA ARG A 627 -1.95 33.78 14.88
C ARG A 627 -1.54 33.13 16.22
N ASN A 628 -2.45 33.08 17.18
CA ASN A 628 -2.29 32.34 18.43
C ASN A 628 -2.97 30.97 18.34
N VAL A 629 -2.17 29.93 18.06
CA VAL A 629 -2.62 28.53 17.98
C VAL A 629 -2.30 27.81 19.29
N ARG A 630 -3.29 27.14 19.88
CA ARG A 630 -3.15 26.24 21.05
C ARG A 630 -3.29 24.79 20.60
N VAL A 631 -2.34 23.94 21.00
CA VAL A 631 -2.26 22.55 20.53
C VAL A 631 -2.44 21.60 21.71
N TYR A 632 -3.43 20.72 21.62
CA TYR A 632 -3.64 19.62 22.56
C TYR A 632 -3.10 18.33 21.95
N PHE A 633 -2.24 17.64 22.69
CA PHE A 633 -1.57 16.42 22.24
C PHE A 633 -1.99 15.26 23.14
N MET A 634 -2.80 14.35 22.61
CA MET A 634 -3.33 13.20 23.35
C MET A 634 -2.57 11.92 22.98
N TYR A 635 -2.21 11.11 23.98
CA TYR A 635 -1.62 9.78 23.76
C TYR A 635 -1.94 8.84 24.91
N TYR A 636 -1.98 7.53 24.64
CA TYR A 636 -2.10 6.54 25.69
C TYR A 636 -0.74 6.29 26.39
N GLY A 637 -0.65 6.57 27.69
CA GLY A 637 0.56 6.32 28.48
C GLY A 637 0.87 4.83 28.66
N GLY A 638 2.13 4.43 28.52
CA GLY A 638 2.57 3.04 28.66
C GLY A 638 1.99 2.09 27.61
N SER A 639 1.57 2.63 26.47
CA SER A 639 0.92 1.88 25.38
C SER A 639 1.87 1.65 24.19
N VAL A 640 1.43 0.79 23.27
CA VAL A 640 2.11 0.60 21.98
C VAL A 640 2.11 1.87 21.13
N GLU A 641 1.12 2.75 21.25
CA GLU A 641 1.05 4.03 20.54
C GLU A 641 2.22 4.95 20.92
N GLU A 642 2.47 5.12 22.23
CA GLU A 642 3.59 5.92 22.74
C GLU A 642 4.94 5.35 22.29
N GLN A 643 5.15 4.03 22.47
CA GLN A 643 6.40 3.38 22.08
C GLN A 643 6.66 3.49 20.58
N LYS A 644 5.62 3.39 19.74
CA LYS A 644 5.70 3.56 18.29
C LYS A 644 6.07 4.99 17.90
N TYR A 645 5.49 5.99 18.57
CA TYR A 645 5.86 7.40 18.37
C TYR A 645 7.34 7.64 18.75
N LEU A 646 7.75 7.24 19.96
CA LEU A 646 9.12 7.42 20.44
C LEU A 646 10.16 6.69 19.59
N SER A 647 9.88 5.46 19.18
CA SER A 647 10.77 4.68 18.32
C SER A 647 10.91 5.29 16.93
N SER A 648 9.83 5.82 16.33
CA SER A 648 9.88 6.53 15.06
C SER A 648 10.79 7.77 15.14
N VAL A 649 10.63 8.58 16.19
CA VAL A 649 11.45 9.79 16.40
C VAL A 649 12.92 9.43 16.63
N ARG A 650 13.20 8.40 17.44
CA ARG A 650 14.57 7.92 17.69
C ARG A 650 15.23 7.42 16.40
N ARG A 651 14.52 6.60 15.63
CA ARG A 651 15.01 6.05 14.37
C ARG A 651 15.35 7.14 13.36
N GLU A 652 14.49 8.14 13.20
CA GLU A 652 14.75 9.26 12.31
C GLU A 652 15.99 10.06 12.75
N LYS A 653 16.12 10.33 14.06
CA LYS A 653 17.31 10.98 14.63
C LYS A 653 18.58 10.18 14.36
N ASP A 654 18.54 8.87 14.57
CA ASP A 654 19.66 7.98 14.32
C ASP A 654 20.00 7.92 12.83
N ALA A 655 18.99 7.93 11.95
CA ALA A 655 19.18 7.94 10.51
C ALA A 655 19.92 9.21 10.05
N PHE A 656 19.43 10.40 10.44
CA PHE A 656 20.14 11.66 10.12
C PHE A 656 21.53 11.71 10.74
N THR A 657 21.72 11.19 11.94
CA THR A 657 23.05 11.14 12.59
C THR A 657 24.02 10.28 11.79
N LYS A 658 23.57 9.13 11.28
CA LYS A 658 24.37 8.27 10.39
C LYS A 658 24.70 8.99 9.08
N LEU A 659 23.74 9.65 8.44
CA LEU A 659 23.94 10.41 7.20
C LEU A 659 24.96 11.54 7.37
N ILE A 660 24.89 12.28 8.48
CA ILE A 660 25.83 13.36 8.76
C ILE A 660 27.25 12.81 8.93
N LYS A 661 27.40 11.67 9.64
CA LYS A 661 28.69 11.00 9.82
C LYS A 661 29.26 10.48 8.50
N GLU A 662 28.44 9.81 7.70
CA GLU A 662 28.85 9.33 6.37
C GLU A 662 29.27 10.50 5.49
N ARG A 663 28.45 11.55 5.40
CA ARG A 663 28.77 12.78 4.65
C ARG A 663 30.08 13.42 5.07
N ALA A 664 30.38 13.48 6.36
CA ALA A 664 31.64 14.01 6.86
C ALA A 664 32.86 13.13 6.49
N SER A 665 32.66 11.82 6.35
CA SER A 665 33.71 10.86 5.97
C SER A 665 33.89 10.70 4.45
N MET A 666 32.95 11.17 3.64
CA MET A 666 33.03 11.08 2.19
C MET A 666 34.13 11.98 1.64
N SER A 667 35.21 11.38 1.13
CA SER A 667 36.14 12.08 0.23
C SER A 667 35.52 12.12 -1.17
N LEU A 668 34.93 13.26 -1.54
CA LEU A 668 34.26 13.44 -2.83
C LEU A 668 35.29 13.54 -3.97
N VAL A 669 35.80 12.41 -4.45
CA VAL A 669 36.37 12.28 -5.79
C VAL A 669 35.42 11.43 -6.64
N MET A 670 34.20 11.92 -6.83
CA MET A 670 33.30 11.35 -7.82
C MET A 670 33.59 12.03 -9.17
N THR A 671 34.36 11.37 -10.03
CA THR A 671 34.44 11.74 -11.44
C THR A 671 33.06 11.48 -12.05
N VAL A 672 32.35 12.56 -12.41
CA VAL A 672 31.03 12.51 -13.07
C VAL A 672 31.16 12.26 -14.57
N ASP A 673 32.39 12.25 -15.05
CA ASP A 673 32.69 11.64 -16.33
C ASP A 673 32.56 10.13 -16.16
N PRO A 674 31.89 9.43 -17.09
CA PRO A 674 32.10 8.00 -17.21
C PRO A 674 33.58 7.86 -17.53
N ALA A 675 34.41 7.66 -16.51
CA ALA A 675 35.69 7.05 -16.72
C ALA A 675 35.32 5.71 -17.36
N GLU A 676 35.51 5.61 -18.67
CA GLU A 676 35.67 4.32 -19.33
C GLU A 676 36.58 3.53 -18.40
N ASP A 677 36.09 2.41 -17.89
CA ASP A 677 36.90 1.58 -17.02
C ASP A 677 38.20 1.34 -17.78
N PRO A 678 39.40 1.64 -17.22
CA PRO A 678 40.65 1.46 -17.95
C PRO A 678 40.77 0.02 -18.51
N GLU A 679 40.08 -0.93 -17.89
CA GLU A 679 39.89 -2.31 -18.33
C GLU A 679 38.97 -2.46 -19.57
N GLU A 680 37.92 -1.65 -19.72
CA GLU A 680 37.04 -1.63 -20.91
C GLU A 680 37.73 -0.97 -22.13
N ALA A 681 38.46 0.13 -21.92
CA ALA A 681 39.27 0.75 -22.97
C ALA A 681 40.38 -0.21 -23.44
N PHE A 682 40.95 -1.00 -22.51
CA PHE A 682 41.89 -2.07 -22.81
C PHE A 682 41.23 -3.20 -23.63
N LEU A 683 40.05 -3.69 -23.26
CA LEU A 683 39.34 -4.74 -24.00
C LEU A 683 38.96 -4.31 -25.43
N ARG A 684 38.59 -3.05 -25.65
CA ARG A 684 38.39 -2.50 -27.01
C ARG A 684 39.67 -2.51 -27.85
N THR A 685 40.82 -2.19 -27.25
CA THR A 685 42.12 -2.26 -27.97
C THR A 685 42.57 -3.71 -28.21
N VAL A 686 42.28 -4.65 -27.32
CA VAL A 686 42.66 -6.07 -27.46
C VAL A 686 41.82 -6.79 -28.53
N ASN A 687 40.54 -6.41 -28.73
CA ASN A 687 39.71 -6.93 -29.82
C ASN A 687 40.20 -6.57 -31.23
N THR A 688 41.15 -5.63 -31.37
CA THR A 688 41.72 -5.31 -32.68
C THR A 688 42.99 -6.11 -33.02
N ARG A 689 43.51 -6.95 -32.11
CA ARG A 689 44.85 -7.53 -32.30
C ARG A 689 45.07 -8.92 -31.69
N ILE A 690 44.24 -9.92 -32.00
CA ILE A 690 44.62 -11.32 -31.77
C ILE A 690 44.23 -12.22 -32.98
N ALA A 691 45.29 -12.66 -33.67
CA ALA A 691 45.44 -13.87 -34.50
C ALA A 691 44.50 -14.12 -35.71
N GLY A 692 45.04 -13.84 -36.92
CA GLY A 692 44.75 -14.69 -38.09
C GLY A 692 43.86 -14.12 -39.19
N GLY A 693 44.33 -13.11 -39.92
CA GLY A 693 44.24 -13.05 -41.40
C GLY A 693 42.89 -13.19 -42.12
N GLY A 694 41.74 -12.97 -41.48
CA GLY A 694 40.42 -12.94 -42.13
C GLY A 694 39.78 -11.56 -42.01
N ARG A 695 39.33 -10.98 -43.12
CA ARG A 695 38.52 -9.75 -43.13
C ARG A 695 37.17 -10.04 -42.46
N LEU A 696 37.07 -9.80 -41.15
CA LEU A 696 35.79 -9.51 -40.52
C LEU A 696 35.59 -8.01 -40.63
N ALA A 697 34.57 -7.61 -41.38
CA ALA A 697 34.00 -6.28 -41.24
C ALA A 697 33.48 -6.20 -39.80
N ALA A 698 34.29 -5.65 -38.90
CA ALA A 698 33.77 -5.09 -37.67
C ALA A 698 32.76 -4.04 -38.11
N THR A 699 31.48 -4.37 -38.01
CA THR A 699 30.41 -3.39 -38.11
C THR A 699 30.73 -2.32 -37.07
N ALA A 700 31.07 -1.12 -37.51
CA ALA A 700 31.48 -0.02 -36.65
C ALA A 700 30.32 0.52 -35.78
N GLU A 701 29.15 -0.13 -35.84
CA GLU A 701 27.95 0.28 -35.13
C GLU A 701 27.82 -0.47 -33.80
N PRO A 702 27.46 0.21 -32.70
CA PRO A 702 27.20 -0.43 -31.42
C PRO A 702 26.01 -1.40 -31.52
N PRO A 703 26.03 -2.53 -30.79
CA PRO A 703 24.99 -3.54 -30.89
C PRO A 703 23.63 -2.97 -30.46
N ARG A 704 22.57 -3.14 -31.28
CA ARG A 704 21.21 -2.64 -30.99
C ARG A 704 20.20 -3.74 -30.60
N VAL A 705 19.42 -3.53 -29.55
CA VAL A 705 18.35 -4.46 -29.13
C VAL A 705 17.01 -3.75 -29.26
N VAL A 706 16.05 -4.36 -29.95
CA VAL A 706 14.68 -3.85 -30.00
C VAL A 706 13.93 -4.43 -28.82
N VAL A 707 13.35 -3.56 -28.00
CA VAL A 707 12.71 -3.91 -26.73
C VAL A 707 11.26 -3.47 -26.75
N ASP A 708 10.35 -4.33 -26.29
CA ASP A 708 8.95 -3.97 -26.12
C ASP A 708 8.79 -2.85 -25.08
N VAL A 709 7.99 -1.83 -25.39
CA VAL A 709 7.76 -0.68 -24.48
C VAL A 709 7.18 -1.10 -23.12
N ARG A 710 6.46 -2.24 -23.01
CA ARG A 710 5.94 -2.80 -21.74
C ARG A 710 7.03 -3.36 -20.86
N GLU A 711 8.14 -3.76 -21.46
CA GLU A 711 9.24 -4.41 -20.77
C GLU A 711 10.18 -3.42 -20.07
N PHE A 712 10.03 -2.11 -20.31
CA PHE A 712 10.63 -1.05 -19.49
C PHE A 712 10.10 -1.01 -18.05
N ARG A 713 9.22 -1.92 -17.64
CA ARG A 713 8.92 -2.15 -16.22
C ARG A 713 10.00 -2.97 -15.51
N SER A 714 10.81 -3.71 -16.26
CA SER A 714 11.89 -4.52 -15.70
C SER A 714 13.19 -3.73 -15.61
N SER A 715 14.14 -4.23 -14.81
CA SER A 715 15.48 -3.64 -14.68
C SER A 715 16.40 -3.93 -15.87
N LEU A 716 16.04 -4.89 -16.72
CA LEU A 716 16.92 -5.42 -17.76
C LEU A 716 17.29 -4.37 -18.83
N PRO A 717 16.38 -3.53 -19.34
CA PRO A 717 16.75 -2.45 -20.26
C PRO A 717 17.82 -1.50 -19.67
N SER A 718 17.70 -1.11 -18.40
CA SER A 718 18.71 -0.25 -17.76
C SER A 718 20.10 -0.89 -17.72
N LEU A 719 20.16 -2.22 -17.56
CA LEU A 719 21.41 -3.00 -17.55
C LEU A 719 22.00 -3.21 -18.95
N LEU A 720 21.16 -3.48 -19.95
CA LEU A 720 21.60 -3.60 -21.35
C LEU A 720 22.25 -2.30 -21.84
N HIS A 721 21.64 -1.17 -21.52
CA HIS A 721 22.21 0.14 -21.83
C HIS A 721 23.50 0.40 -21.03
N GLY A 722 23.58 -0.08 -19.79
CA GLY A 722 24.81 -0.05 -18.99
C GLY A 722 25.98 -0.79 -19.66
N ARG A 723 25.70 -1.84 -20.43
CA ARG A 723 26.68 -2.59 -21.24
C ARG A 723 26.88 -2.04 -22.65
N SER A 724 26.63 -0.75 -22.87
CA SER A 724 26.83 -0.09 -24.16
C SER A 724 26.01 -0.65 -25.33
N MET A 725 24.89 -1.33 -25.07
CA MET A 725 23.94 -1.70 -26.13
C MET A 725 22.97 -0.56 -26.41
N VAL A 726 22.67 -0.31 -27.69
CA VAL A 726 21.66 0.66 -28.09
C VAL A 726 20.28 0.04 -27.92
N ILE A 727 19.46 0.64 -27.08
CA ILE A 727 18.09 0.17 -26.83
C ILE A 727 17.12 0.94 -27.70
N VAL A 728 16.36 0.21 -28.51
CA VAL A 728 15.32 0.78 -29.36
C VAL A 728 13.95 0.35 -28.82
N PRO A 729 13.23 1.25 -28.13
CA PRO A 729 11.88 0.95 -27.65
C PRO A 729 10.88 0.91 -28.81
N CYS A 730 10.19 -0.21 -28.96
CA CYS A 730 9.12 -0.41 -29.96
C CYS A 730 7.90 -1.06 -29.30
N MET A 731 6.70 -0.82 -29.80
CA MET A 731 5.53 -1.61 -29.40
C MET A 731 5.52 -2.90 -30.24
N LEU A 732 5.83 -4.04 -29.62
CA LEU A 732 5.92 -5.32 -30.31
C LEU A 732 4.64 -6.13 -30.10
N THR A 733 4.15 -6.75 -31.17
CA THR A 733 3.06 -7.72 -31.08
C THR A 733 3.55 -9.11 -30.70
N VAL A 734 4.81 -9.43 -31.00
CA VAL A 734 5.39 -10.77 -30.86
C VAL A 734 6.75 -10.71 -30.17
N GLY A 735 6.85 -11.32 -28.98
CA GLY A 735 8.06 -11.36 -28.15
C GLY A 735 8.36 -10.05 -27.40
N ASP A 736 9.31 -10.13 -26.46
CA ASP A 736 9.68 -8.99 -25.60
C ASP A 736 10.99 -8.32 -26.06
N TYR A 737 11.96 -9.12 -26.50
CA TYR A 737 13.26 -8.66 -26.98
C TYR A 737 13.60 -9.29 -28.33
N ILE A 738 14.04 -8.48 -29.27
CA ILE A 738 14.52 -8.95 -30.58
C ILE A 738 16.01 -8.62 -30.67
N LEU A 739 16.83 -9.66 -30.67
CA LEU A 739 18.29 -9.56 -30.64
C LEU A 739 18.89 -9.52 -32.04
N SER A 740 18.28 -10.22 -32.99
CA SER A 740 18.64 -10.25 -34.41
C SER A 740 17.39 -10.47 -35.27
N PRO A 741 17.45 -10.32 -36.61
CA PRO A 741 16.31 -10.63 -37.49
C PRO A 741 15.77 -12.07 -37.32
N ASN A 742 16.60 -12.98 -36.78
CA ASN A 742 16.25 -14.38 -36.58
C ASN A 742 15.91 -14.72 -35.13
N ILE A 743 16.41 -13.95 -34.15
CA ILE A 743 16.35 -14.27 -32.73
C ILE A 743 15.31 -13.40 -32.01
N CYS A 744 14.28 -14.06 -31.49
CA CYS A 744 13.24 -13.47 -30.67
C CYS A 744 13.24 -14.13 -29.27
N VAL A 745 13.15 -13.30 -28.24
CA VAL A 745 13.20 -13.72 -26.83
C VAL A 745 11.93 -13.26 -26.12
N GLU A 746 11.25 -14.20 -25.47
CA GLU A 746 10.21 -13.93 -24.48
C GLU A 746 10.83 -14.06 -23.08
N ARG A 747 10.75 -13.01 -22.27
CA ARG A 747 11.26 -13.01 -20.89
C ARG A 747 10.13 -13.35 -19.93
N LYS A 748 10.35 -14.33 -19.06
CA LYS A 748 9.44 -14.65 -17.94
C LYS A 748 10.20 -14.65 -16.62
N SER A 749 9.68 -13.88 -15.65
CA SER A 749 10.03 -14.11 -14.25
C SER A 749 9.44 -15.44 -13.77
N ILE A 750 9.92 -15.98 -12.65
CA ILE A 750 9.40 -17.26 -12.11
C ILE A 750 7.90 -17.19 -11.78
N SER A 751 7.42 -16.08 -11.22
CA SER A 751 5.99 -15.90 -10.94
C SER A 751 5.17 -15.83 -12.22
N ASP A 752 5.65 -15.11 -13.24
CA ASP A 752 4.94 -14.97 -14.52
C ASP A 752 4.96 -16.29 -15.31
N LEU A 753 6.03 -17.07 -15.18
CA LEU A 753 6.12 -18.41 -15.75
C LEU A 753 5.04 -19.32 -15.14
N ILE A 754 4.91 -19.32 -13.81
CA ILE A 754 3.89 -20.12 -13.12
C ILE A 754 2.48 -19.68 -13.53
N SER A 755 2.20 -18.37 -13.57
CA SER A 755 0.88 -17.85 -13.98
C SER A 755 0.58 -18.19 -15.44
N SER A 756 1.53 -17.94 -16.35
CA SER A 756 1.34 -18.19 -17.79
C SER A 756 1.16 -19.68 -18.13
N PHE A 757 1.70 -20.59 -17.32
CA PHE A 757 1.40 -22.03 -17.39
C PHE A 757 0.07 -22.46 -16.77
N LYS A 758 -0.51 -21.65 -15.87
CA LYS A 758 -1.88 -21.89 -15.35
C LYS A 758 -2.91 -21.44 -16.38
N ASP A 759 -2.70 -20.28 -16.99
CA ASP A 759 -3.66 -19.66 -17.91
C ASP A 759 -3.47 -20.13 -19.36
N GLY A 760 -2.43 -20.91 -19.65
CA GLY A 760 -2.11 -21.43 -20.99
C GLY A 760 -1.52 -20.39 -21.96
N ARG A 761 -1.40 -19.11 -21.55
CA ARG A 761 -0.91 -18.00 -22.36
C ARG A 761 0.46 -18.28 -22.99
N LEU A 762 1.39 -18.88 -22.25
CA LEU A 762 2.75 -19.12 -22.76
C LEU A 762 2.78 -19.99 -24.02
N TYR A 763 1.86 -20.95 -24.13
CA TYR A 763 1.77 -21.83 -25.30
C TYR A 763 1.41 -21.03 -26.56
N SER A 764 0.39 -20.16 -26.47
CA SER A 764 -0.03 -19.29 -27.59
C SER A 764 1.04 -18.27 -27.97
N GLN A 765 1.79 -17.75 -26.99
CA GLN A 765 2.92 -16.86 -27.24
C GLN A 765 4.03 -17.57 -28.01
N ALA A 766 4.39 -18.80 -27.60
CA ALA A 766 5.37 -19.60 -28.31
C ALA A 766 4.94 -19.90 -29.75
N GLU A 767 3.67 -20.31 -29.96
CA GLU A 767 3.12 -20.55 -31.29
C GLU A 767 3.25 -19.31 -32.20
N THR A 768 2.87 -18.14 -31.69
CA THR A 768 2.95 -16.88 -32.43
C THR A 768 4.40 -16.51 -32.76
N MET A 769 5.34 -16.68 -31.82
CA MET A 769 6.76 -16.38 -32.08
C MET A 769 7.36 -17.25 -33.19
N PHE A 770 6.99 -18.54 -33.27
CA PHE A 770 7.49 -19.45 -34.31
C PHE A 770 6.98 -19.12 -35.72
N GLN A 771 5.90 -18.35 -35.85
CA GLN A 771 5.40 -17.93 -37.15
C GLN A 771 6.30 -16.87 -37.80
N TYR A 772 6.96 -16.03 -36.99
CA TYR A 772 7.71 -14.87 -37.48
C TYR A 772 9.23 -15.02 -37.34
N TYR A 773 9.71 -15.79 -36.36
CA TYR A 773 11.14 -15.91 -36.06
C TYR A 773 11.63 -17.36 -36.14
N LYS A 774 12.87 -17.52 -36.62
CA LYS A 774 13.51 -18.83 -36.80
C LYS A 774 14.03 -19.40 -35.48
N SER A 775 14.61 -18.54 -34.65
CA SER A 775 15.25 -18.89 -33.38
C SER A 775 14.46 -18.26 -32.22
N VAL A 776 13.45 -18.97 -31.75
CA VAL A 776 12.63 -18.54 -30.61
C VAL A 776 13.25 -19.03 -29.31
N MET A 777 13.41 -18.11 -28.36
CA MET A 777 14.01 -18.37 -27.06
C MET A 777 13.07 -17.95 -25.93
N LEU A 778 12.89 -18.82 -24.93
CA LEU A 778 12.24 -18.51 -23.67
C LEU A 778 13.33 -18.22 -22.63
N LEU A 779 13.45 -16.97 -22.21
CA LEU A 779 14.34 -16.56 -21.14
C LEU A 779 13.60 -16.66 -19.81
N ILE A 780 14.06 -17.55 -18.94
CA ILE A 780 13.59 -17.66 -17.56
C ILE A 780 14.61 -16.96 -16.67
N GLU A 781 14.20 -15.82 -16.13
CA GLU A 781 15.06 -14.96 -15.31
C GLU A 781 14.73 -15.10 -13.83
N PHE A 782 15.77 -15.36 -13.03
CA PHE A 782 15.74 -15.31 -11.57
C PHE A 782 16.19 -13.93 -11.10
N ASP A 783 15.68 -13.49 -9.96
CA ASP A 783 16.17 -12.27 -9.32
C ASP A 783 17.56 -12.51 -8.71
N GLN A 784 18.43 -11.50 -8.75
CA GLN A 784 19.81 -11.60 -8.25
C GLN A 784 19.90 -12.08 -6.79
N ASN A 785 18.91 -11.69 -5.97
CA ASN A 785 18.86 -12.06 -4.56
C ASN A 785 18.11 -13.38 -4.31
N LYS A 786 17.53 -14.00 -5.35
CA LYS A 786 16.79 -15.26 -5.21
C LYS A 786 17.69 -16.44 -5.58
N SER A 787 17.48 -17.56 -4.90
CA SER A 787 18.26 -18.75 -5.22
C SER A 787 17.91 -19.31 -6.60
N PHE A 788 18.93 -19.69 -7.36
CA PHE A 788 18.82 -20.27 -8.69
C PHE A 788 18.40 -21.76 -8.64
N THR A 789 17.16 -22.03 -8.23
CA THR A 789 16.59 -23.39 -8.14
C THR A 789 15.10 -23.37 -8.48
N LEU A 790 14.65 -24.35 -9.27
CA LEU A 790 13.24 -24.49 -9.69
C LEU A 790 12.39 -25.35 -8.74
N GLU A 791 13.01 -25.99 -7.74
CA GLU A 791 12.36 -27.02 -6.93
C GLU A 791 11.64 -26.46 -5.69
N PRO A 792 10.44 -26.99 -5.37
CA PRO A 792 9.91 -26.98 -4.01
C PRO A 792 10.59 -28.12 -3.21
N PHE A 793 11.71 -27.84 -2.55
CA PHE A 793 12.40 -28.82 -1.68
C PHE A 793 11.63 -29.21 -0.40
N ALA A 794 10.32 -28.93 -0.33
CA ALA A 794 9.55 -29.01 0.92
C ALA A 794 8.83 -30.34 1.16
N ASP A 795 8.76 -31.27 0.20
CA ASP A 795 7.94 -32.49 0.37
C ASP A 795 8.68 -33.83 0.28
N LEU A 796 9.99 -33.85 -0.01
CA LEU A 796 10.73 -35.12 -0.02
C LEU A 796 11.09 -35.66 1.39
N SER A 797 10.92 -34.86 2.44
CA SER A 797 11.07 -35.30 3.83
C SER A 797 9.76 -35.82 4.45
N GLY A 798 8.65 -35.75 3.72
CA GLY A 798 7.40 -36.44 4.06
C GLY A 798 7.50 -37.91 3.63
N SER A 799 7.30 -38.83 4.58
CA SER A 799 7.28 -40.28 4.38
C SER A 799 6.69 -40.71 3.02
N LEU A 800 7.33 -41.69 2.37
CA LEU A 800 6.98 -42.35 1.09
C LEU A 800 5.52 -42.88 0.95
N ASN A 801 4.63 -42.58 1.90
CA ASN A 801 3.24 -42.99 1.96
C ASN A 801 2.23 -41.92 1.47
N SER A 802 2.67 -40.75 0.97
CA SER A 802 1.79 -39.72 0.38
C SER A 802 1.61 -39.83 -1.13
N VAL A 803 1.89 -41.00 -1.74
CA VAL A 803 1.52 -41.31 -3.13
C VAL A 803 0.02 -41.69 -3.20
N ALA A 804 -0.83 -40.73 -2.86
CA ALA A 804 -2.21 -40.72 -3.34
C ALA A 804 -2.19 -39.98 -4.70
N PRO A 805 -2.71 -40.57 -5.79
CA PRO A 805 -2.63 -40.00 -7.15
C PRO A 805 -3.43 -38.70 -7.34
N THR A 806 -4.04 -38.16 -6.29
CA THR A 806 -4.85 -36.93 -6.31
C THR A 806 -4.07 -35.68 -5.90
N ASN A 807 -2.87 -35.82 -5.33
CA ASN A 807 -2.02 -34.70 -4.89
C ASN A 807 -0.67 -34.67 -5.61
N MET A 808 -0.63 -35.06 -6.89
CA MET A 808 0.45 -34.60 -7.77
C MET A 808 0.24 -33.09 -7.95
N SER A 809 0.86 -32.28 -7.09
CA SER A 809 1.20 -30.91 -7.45
C SER A 809 1.87 -31.00 -8.81
N SER A 810 1.18 -30.50 -9.83
CA SER A 810 1.62 -30.50 -11.22
C SER A 810 2.89 -29.66 -11.32
N ASP A 811 4.02 -30.30 -11.04
CA ASP A 811 5.26 -29.60 -10.72
C ASP A 811 5.72 -28.91 -11.99
N LEU A 812 6.04 -27.62 -11.91
CA LEU A 812 6.33 -26.71 -13.03
C LEU A 812 7.21 -27.34 -14.12
N GLN A 813 8.13 -28.21 -13.70
CA GLN A 813 8.99 -29.03 -14.54
C GLN A 813 8.24 -29.89 -15.57
N SER A 814 7.16 -30.57 -15.17
CA SER A 814 6.33 -31.39 -16.06
C SER A 814 5.69 -30.57 -17.18
N LYS A 815 5.19 -29.37 -16.86
CA LYS A 815 4.62 -28.44 -17.84
C LYS A 815 5.68 -27.87 -18.77
N LEU A 816 6.88 -27.60 -18.25
CA LEU A 816 8.01 -27.17 -19.06
C LEU A 816 8.45 -28.25 -20.05
N VAL A 817 8.52 -29.51 -19.60
CA VAL A 817 8.81 -30.66 -20.47
C VAL A 817 7.74 -30.76 -21.56
N LEU A 818 6.46 -30.66 -21.22
CA LEU A 818 5.37 -30.68 -22.19
C LEU A 818 5.48 -29.57 -23.24
N LEU A 819 5.87 -28.35 -22.83
CA LEU A 819 6.12 -27.24 -23.73
C LEU A 819 7.28 -27.54 -24.70
N THR A 820 8.39 -28.10 -24.21
CA THR A 820 9.54 -28.46 -25.06
C THR A 820 9.24 -29.61 -26.02
N LEU A 821 8.35 -30.53 -25.64
CA LEU A 821 7.88 -31.60 -26.52
C LEU A 821 6.99 -31.05 -27.63
N ALA A 822 6.12 -30.08 -27.32
CA ALA A 822 5.28 -29.42 -28.32
C ALA A 822 6.09 -28.54 -29.29
N PHE A 823 7.10 -27.83 -28.78
CA PHE A 823 7.95 -26.92 -29.56
C PHE A 823 9.42 -27.36 -29.52
N PRO A 824 9.84 -28.35 -30.34
CA PRO A 824 11.20 -28.93 -30.26
C PRO A 824 12.31 -27.96 -30.68
N LYS A 825 11.97 -26.86 -31.37
CA LYS A 825 12.92 -25.80 -31.74
C LYS A 825 13.06 -24.70 -30.68
N LEU A 826 12.22 -24.71 -29.63
CA LEU A 826 12.25 -23.71 -28.57
C LEU A 826 13.51 -23.88 -27.73
N ARG A 827 14.28 -22.80 -27.58
CA ARG A 827 15.46 -22.79 -26.71
C ARG A 827 15.08 -22.15 -25.39
N ILE A 828 15.44 -22.79 -24.28
CA ILE A 828 15.24 -22.21 -22.95
C ILE A 828 16.57 -21.69 -22.45
N ILE A 829 16.61 -20.41 -22.07
CA ILE A 829 17.75 -19.76 -21.45
C ILE A 829 17.43 -19.58 -19.97
N TRP A 830 18.33 -20.04 -19.12
CA TRP A 830 18.24 -19.84 -17.69
C TRP A 830 19.21 -18.74 -17.28
N SER A 831 18.70 -17.71 -16.62
CA SER A 831 19.52 -16.61 -16.11
C SER A 831 19.33 -16.48 -14.60
N SER A 832 20.44 -16.52 -13.86
CA SER A 832 20.46 -16.38 -12.40
C SER A 832 20.21 -14.95 -11.92
N SER A 833 20.40 -13.95 -12.78
CA SER A 833 20.16 -12.55 -12.46
C SER A 833 19.97 -11.70 -13.71
N PRO A 834 19.31 -10.54 -13.63
CA PRO A 834 19.24 -9.59 -14.75
C PRO A 834 20.63 -9.17 -15.28
N TYR A 835 21.64 -9.15 -14.40
CA TYR A 835 23.03 -8.88 -14.79
C TYR A 835 23.61 -9.96 -15.70
N GLN A 836 23.34 -11.24 -15.39
CA GLN A 836 23.73 -12.36 -16.24
C GLN A 836 22.93 -12.35 -17.54
N THR A 837 21.65 -11.99 -17.52
CA THR A 837 20.84 -11.88 -18.73
C THR A 837 21.47 -10.91 -19.74
N ALA A 838 21.92 -9.75 -19.27
CA ALA A 838 22.57 -8.77 -20.13
C ALA A 838 23.92 -9.27 -20.71
N GLU A 839 24.68 -10.10 -19.98
CA GLU A 839 25.89 -10.77 -20.49
C GLU A 839 25.56 -11.85 -21.53
N ILE A 840 24.47 -12.61 -21.30
CA ILE A 840 23.98 -13.60 -22.26
C ILE A 840 23.56 -12.91 -23.56
N PHE A 841 22.85 -11.78 -23.49
CA PHE A 841 22.44 -11.04 -24.67
C PHE A 841 23.64 -10.53 -25.47
N GLU A 842 24.71 -10.09 -24.80
CA GLU A 842 25.95 -9.67 -25.44
C GLU A 842 26.62 -10.82 -26.20
N SER A 843 26.70 -11.98 -25.54
CA SER A 843 27.27 -13.20 -26.11
C SER A 843 26.47 -13.69 -27.31
N LEU A 844 25.13 -13.70 -27.22
CA LEU A 844 24.24 -14.10 -28.31
C LEU A 844 24.34 -13.21 -29.54
N LYS A 845 24.75 -11.95 -29.38
CA LYS A 845 24.86 -10.98 -30.47
C LYS A 845 26.21 -10.97 -31.19
N THR A 846 27.26 -11.56 -30.63
CA THR A 846 28.64 -11.41 -31.12
C THR A 846 28.86 -11.89 -32.57
N GLN A 847 27.93 -12.67 -33.17
CA GLN A 847 28.02 -13.18 -34.55
C GLN A 847 26.70 -13.09 -35.34
N GLU A 848 25.75 -12.28 -34.89
CA GLU A 848 24.43 -12.13 -35.52
C GLU A 848 24.28 -10.75 -36.18
N GLU A 849 23.37 -10.66 -37.16
CA GLU A 849 23.04 -9.38 -37.80
C GLU A 849 22.19 -8.48 -36.88
N GLU A 850 22.29 -7.17 -37.07
CA GLU A 850 21.51 -6.21 -36.29
C GLU A 850 20.02 -6.23 -36.69
N PRO A 851 19.09 -6.19 -35.73
CA PRO A 851 17.66 -6.23 -36.01
C PRO A 851 17.16 -4.92 -36.63
N ASP A 852 16.18 -5.02 -37.55
CA ASP A 852 15.45 -3.87 -38.10
C ASP A 852 14.20 -3.57 -37.24
N PRO A 853 14.11 -2.39 -36.58
CA PRO A 853 12.96 -2.00 -35.78
C PRO A 853 11.64 -1.97 -36.56
N ILE A 854 11.66 -1.62 -37.84
CA ILE A 854 10.44 -1.49 -38.66
C ILE A 854 9.87 -2.87 -38.97
N ALA A 855 10.74 -3.83 -39.32
CA ALA A 855 10.35 -5.21 -39.54
C ALA A 855 9.78 -5.85 -38.27
N ALA A 856 10.41 -5.58 -37.12
CA ALA A 856 9.98 -6.05 -35.80
C ALA A 856 8.54 -5.60 -35.43
N VAL A 857 8.22 -4.31 -35.63
CA VAL A 857 6.87 -3.78 -35.33
C VAL A 857 5.82 -4.36 -36.27
N ARG A 858 6.17 -4.65 -37.54
CA ARG A 858 5.24 -5.24 -38.51
C ARG A 858 4.96 -6.72 -38.26
N ALA A 859 5.83 -7.42 -37.53
CA ALA A 859 5.69 -8.84 -37.27
C ALA A 859 4.54 -9.11 -36.28
N GLY A 860 3.42 -9.66 -36.75
CA GLY A 860 2.24 -9.97 -35.92
C GLY A 860 1.09 -8.95 -36.02
N LEU A 861 1.24 -7.89 -36.81
CA LEU A 861 0.13 -7.01 -37.16
C LEU A 861 -0.64 -7.60 -38.35
N ASP A 862 -1.89 -7.98 -38.13
CA ASP A 862 -2.82 -8.34 -39.21
C ASP A 862 -3.07 -7.13 -40.11
N LYS A 863 -3.04 -7.33 -41.43
CA LYS A 863 -3.18 -6.24 -42.41
C LYS A 863 -4.58 -5.60 -42.43
N ASP A 864 -5.58 -6.24 -41.82
CA ASP A 864 -7.00 -5.85 -41.88
C ASP A 864 -7.60 -5.40 -40.54
N THR A 865 -6.86 -5.47 -39.43
CA THR A 865 -7.39 -5.09 -38.11
C THR A 865 -7.24 -3.59 -37.88
N ARG A 866 -8.36 -2.86 -37.81
CA ARG A 866 -8.36 -1.43 -37.56
C ARG A 866 -7.92 -1.14 -36.12
N ALA A 867 -7.10 -0.10 -35.95
CA ALA A 867 -6.66 0.41 -34.65
C ALA A 867 -7.81 0.85 -33.71
N GLU A 868 -9.04 0.92 -34.22
CA GLU A 868 -10.27 1.25 -33.49
C GLU A 868 -10.79 0.10 -32.61
N GLU A 869 -10.22 -1.12 -32.69
CA GLU A 869 -10.56 -2.26 -31.80
C GLU A 869 -9.73 -2.30 -30.50
N GLN A 870 -9.07 -1.21 -30.11
CA GLN A 870 -8.44 -1.14 -28.79
C GLN A 870 -9.53 -1.21 -27.72
N ALA A 871 -9.49 -2.29 -26.91
CA ALA A 871 -10.39 -2.50 -25.79
C ALA A 871 -10.23 -1.36 -24.77
N PHE A 872 -11.12 -0.38 -24.81
CA PHE A 872 -11.33 0.55 -23.71
C PHE A 872 -11.91 -0.22 -22.51
N ASN A 873 -11.44 0.07 -21.30
CA ASN A 873 -11.90 -0.53 -20.04
C ASN A 873 -11.69 -2.06 -19.94
N GLN A 874 -10.43 -2.50 -19.97
CA GLN A 874 -10.06 -3.92 -19.89
C GLN A 874 -10.48 -4.57 -18.56
N GLU A 875 -10.40 -3.85 -17.44
CA GLU A 875 -10.71 -4.40 -16.11
C GLU A 875 -12.19 -4.83 -15.98
N PRO A 876 -13.19 -4.02 -16.36
CA PRO A 876 -14.58 -4.48 -16.41
C PRO A 876 -14.81 -5.69 -17.33
N GLN A 877 -14.08 -5.77 -18.45
CA GLN A 877 -14.19 -6.89 -19.38
C GLN A 877 -13.60 -8.17 -18.78
N ASP A 878 -12.44 -8.08 -18.14
CA ASP A 878 -11.82 -9.21 -17.45
C ASP A 878 -12.70 -9.71 -16.30
N MET A 879 -13.36 -8.80 -15.55
CA MET A 879 -14.35 -9.16 -14.54
C MET A 879 -15.54 -9.93 -15.14
N LEU A 880 -16.11 -9.43 -16.25
CA LEU A 880 -17.22 -10.10 -16.93
C LEU A 880 -16.80 -11.45 -17.50
N ALA A 881 -15.57 -11.60 -17.99
CA ALA A 881 -15.07 -12.85 -18.56
C ALA A 881 -15.01 -14.00 -17.55
N ILE A 882 -14.91 -13.70 -16.25
CA ILE A 882 -14.89 -14.68 -15.16
C ILE A 882 -16.32 -15.11 -14.77
N VAL A 883 -17.34 -14.32 -15.09
CA VAL A 883 -18.73 -14.62 -14.72
C VAL A 883 -19.22 -15.90 -15.41
N PRO A 884 -19.81 -16.86 -14.67
CA PRO A 884 -20.35 -18.08 -15.27
C PRO A 884 -21.35 -17.79 -16.40
N GLY A 885 -21.10 -18.35 -17.59
CA GLY A 885 -21.93 -18.17 -18.78
C GLY A 885 -21.41 -17.11 -19.77
N VAL A 886 -20.42 -16.30 -19.37
CA VAL A 886 -19.72 -15.39 -20.29
C VAL A 886 -18.64 -16.15 -21.05
N THR A 887 -18.54 -15.90 -22.35
CA THR A 887 -17.61 -16.53 -23.29
C THR A 887 -16.91 -15.46 -24.12
N PRO A 888 -15.72 -15.74 -24.71
CA PRO A 888 -15.00 -14.77 -25.53
C PRO A 888 -15.79 -14.23 -26.73
N GLN A 889 -16.84 -14.94 -27.15
CA GLN A 889 -17.71 -14.54 -28.26
C GLN A 889 -18.86 -13.64 -27.78
N ASN A 890 -19.49 -13.97 -26.65
CA ASN A 890 -20.66 -13.23 -26.17
C ASN A 890 -20.29 -11.97 -25.37
N ILE A 891 -19.07 -11.88 -24.83
CA ILE A 891 -18.60 -10.72 -24.07
C ILE A 891 -18.57 -9.46 -24.93
N LYS A 892 -18.21 -9.57 -26.22
CA LYS A 892 -18.24 -8.45 -27.16
C LYS A 892 -19.64 -7.85 -27.29
N ASN A 893 -20.67 -8.69 -27.30
CA ASN A 893 -22.06 -8.24 -27.40
C ASN A 893 -22.54 -7.59 -26.11
N LEU A 894 -22.10 -8.07 -24.94
CA LEU A 894 -22.39 -7.44 -23.66
C LEU A 894 -21.76 -6.05 -23.59
N VAL A 895 -20.46 -5.95 -23.85
CA VAL A 895 -19.70 -4.69 -23.77
C VAL A 895 -20.22 -3.65 -24.75
N LEU A 896 -20.64 -4.06 -25.96
CA LEU A 896 -21.18 -3.12 -26.95
C LEU A 896 -22.58 -2.60 -26.61
N LYS A 897 -23.35 -3.31 -25.79
CA LYS A 897 -24.78 -3.02 -25.56
C LYS A 897 -25.11 -2.56 -24.15
N THR A 898 -24.20 -2.70 -23.20
CA THR A 898 -24.40 -2.29 -21.79
C THR A 898 -23.36 -1.24 -21.40
N GLU A 899 -23.78 -0.23 -20.64
CA GLU A 899 -22.91 0.86 -20.22
C GLU A 899 -22.05 0.48 -19.00
N SER A 900 -22.54 -0.42 -18.15
CA SER A 900 -21.85 -0.80 -16.90
C SER A 900 -22.10 -2.25 -16.48
N ILE A 901 -21.19 -2.79 -15.66
CA ILE A 901 -21.39 -4.10 -15.00
C ILE A 901 -22.64 -4.08 -14.10
N ARG A 902 -22.94 -2.94 -13.46
CA ARG A 902 -24.14 -2.78 -12.63
C ARG A 902 -25.40 -3.04 -13.44
N GLU A 903 -25.44 -2.59 -14.70
CA GLU A 903 -26.55 -2.84 -15.61
C GLU A 903 -26.68 -4.35 -15.88
N VAL A 904 -25.57 -5.02 -16.26
CA VAL A 904 -25.55 -6.48 -16.50
C VAL A 904 -26.01 -7.27 -15.27
N ALA A 905 -25.63 -6.86 -14.07
CA ALA A 905 -26.01 -7.52 -12.82
C ALA A 905 -27.52 -7.41 -12.52
N ASN A 906 -28.14 -6.30 -12.91
CA ASN A 906 -29.56 -6.02 -12.67
C ASN A 906 -30.48 -6.44 -13.82
N MET A 907 -29.93 -6.86 -14.97
CA MET A 907 -30.71 -7.31 -16.11
C MET A 907 -31.45 -8.63 -15.83
N THR A 908 -32.68 -8.71 -16.34
CA THR A 908 -33.49 -9.92 -16.28
C THR A 908 -33.00 -10.98 -17.28
N VAL A 909 -33.36 -12.25 -17.06
CA VAL A 909 -33.03 -13.35 -17.99
C VAL A 909 -33.54 -13.08 -19.41
N GLN A 910 -34.63 -12.34 -19.56
CA GLN A 910 -35.21 -12.00 -20.88
C GLN A 910 -34.36 -10.95 -21.62
N GLU A 911 -33.76 -10.01 -20.89
CA GLU A 911 -32.87 -8.98 -21.45
C GLU A 911 -31.48 -9.54 -21.78
N LEU A 912 -31.00 -10.52 -20.99
CA LEU A 912 -29.72 -11.20 -21.24
C LEU A 912 -29.81 -12.23 -22.39
N ALA A 913 -30.97 -12.86 -22.59
CA ALA A 913 -31.17 -13.86 -23.64
C ALA A 913 -30.74 -13.42 -25.05
N PRO A 914 -31.07 -12.21 -25.56
CA PRO A 914 -30.62 -11.75 -26.87
C PRO A 914 -29.12 -11.39 -26.94
N LEU A 915 -28.43 -11.25 -25.81
CA LEU A 915 -27.02 -10.85 -25.74
C LEU A 915 -26.09 -12.07 -25.70
N VAL A 916 -26.42 -13.02 -24.82
CA VAL A 916 -25.56 -14.17 -24.49
C VAL A 916 -26.21 -15.53 -24.73
N GLY A 917 -27.52 -15.57 -24.99
CA GLY A 917 -28.32 -16.79 -25.09
C GLY A 917 -29.02 -17.14 -23.77
N THR A 918 -30.14 -17.88 -23.84
CA THR A 918 -31.01 -18.15 -22.67
C THR A 918 -30.35 -18.98 -21.57
N THR A 919 -29.42 -19.87 -21.91
CA THR A 919 -28.70 -20.73 -20.95
C THR A 919 -27.63 -19.93 -20.20
N ALA A 920 -26.80 -19.19 -20.94
CA ALA A 920 -25.82 -18.28 -20.37
C ALA A 920 -26.49 -17.16 -19.55
N GLY A 921 -27.57 -16.57 -20.05
CA GLY A 921 -28.32 -15.53 -19.33
C GLY A 921 -28.89 -16.01 -17.99
N ARG A 922 -29.32 -17.27 -17.88
CA ARG A 922 -29.73 -17.86 -16.59
C ARG A 922 -28.56 -18.03 -15.63
N GLN A 923 -27.38 -18.41 -16.12
CA GLN A 923 -26.19 -18.56 -15.29
C GLN A 923 -25.71 -17.21 -14.76
N ILE A 924 -25.68 -16.18 -15.62
CA ILE A 924 -25.30 -14.81 -15.24
C ILE A 924 -26.28 -14.24 -14.22
N HIS A 925 -27.60 -14.30 -14.51
CA HIS A 925 -28.63 -13.83 -13.58
C HIS A 925 -28.60 -14.62 -12.25
N GLY A 926 -28.43 -15.94 -12.34
CA GLY A 926 -28.34 -16.80 -11.17
C GLY A 926 -27.09 -16.54 -10.32
N PHE A 927 -26.00 -16.06 -10.91
CA PHE A 927 -24.81 -15.66 -10.15
C PHE A 927 -25.03 -14.35 -9.39
N PHE A 928 -25.58 -13.32 -10.05
CA PHE A 928 -25.75 -12.00 -9.44
C PHE A 928 -26.92 -11.90 -8.44
N ASN A 929 -28.03 -12.62 -8.69
CA ASN A 929 -29.23 -12.54 -7.84
C ASN A 929 -29.31 -13.64 -6.78
N ARG A 930 -28.23 -14.38 -6.55
CA ARG A 930 -28.21 -15.43 -5.54
C ARG A 930 -28.13 -14.83 -4.14
N ASN A 931 -29.17 -15.01 -3.36
CA ASN A 931 -29.16 -14.65 -1.95
C ASN A 931 -28.58 -15.81 -1.11
N VAL A 932 -27.45 -15.57 -0.44
CA VAL A 932 -26.83 -16.57 0.46
C VAL A 932 -27.46 -16.53 1.87
N MET A 933 -28.33 -15.54 2.12
CA MET A 933 -29.01 -15.30 3.41
C MET A 933 -30.33 -16.06 3.55
N GLU A 934 -30.98 -16.41 2.45
CA GLU A 934 -32.25 -17.12 2.42
C GLU A 934 -31.94 -18.59 2.08
N GLU A 935 -32.40 -19.52 2.92
CA GLU A 935 -32.47 -20.93 2.49
C GLU A 935 -33.49 -20.95 1.35
N ASP A 936 -33.09 -21.42 0.16
CA ASP A 936 -34.02 -21.69 -0.93
C ASP A 936 -35.09 -22.67 -0.40
N ASP A 937 -36.27 -22.15 -0.07
CA ASP A 937 -37.47 -22.94 0.27
C ASP A 937 -37.97 -23.76 -0.94
#